data_AF-A0A2T3IZ80-F1
#
_entry.id   AF-A0A2T3IZ80-F1
#
_cell.length_a   1.000
_cell.length_b   1.000
_cell.length_c   1.000
_cell.angle_alpha   90.00
_cell.angle_beta   90.00
_cell.angle_gamma   90.00
#
_symmetry.space_group_name_H-M   'P 1'
#
loop_
_entity.id
_entity.type
_entity.pdbx_description
1 polymer ?
#
loop_
_entity_poly.entity_id
_entity_poly.type
_entity_poly.pdbx_seq_one_letter_code
_entity_poly.pdbx_strand_id
1 'polypeptide(L)'
;MSIKKPWLGFVIASVLAGCNSGSDSDADPAVSLVYRADNDTIIEQGEVTLTWKAENARACVASGAWEGEKPTSGTQTISVIDKGTHKFELTCRSNSSEAKESIEVGAYAYEDVESLVMDNAAPLSHIVQSLSTPPQSETVIQVDGSAVQSLDYNNGTLSFISPNDSGEDQTLRFQVGSDKTAIYRVDVRSSMAPLVEKVAGYLVDDDGNETPIAIALDLIPSGFDSGYIYPVNSATSLFSFSVVNAVGQLQTVDPKYLHMMLDSGSDVYNVTEYFAIDGGTITLLASKKPDFDALLGDGQQILSISGFNDNDESFDSLVKFYPGTNSLKGEVTLNGQAVALPSTARLVLSSFTHNINMETTVSDSGTYEFPSIPTDSYQLRIVDTGEPPLKGIALFAVDVAGSIVEVELVANNGGIASKAALVSGEQAYSRVTATNQPYIPHPRSAVPHQQTVKPRSVEAEDSSQILIDDQVVAGTQNVTVSRTHSFNVPAEITAFNVVVDVSTNEYPVYTTNPDNIYNDTWAFTWSCGNNNQSMSGKVNNTHSTRGTMIKTSTIEKSGAMECDYTIATANIGDSQVPTYVTIMFVAESSEIAVKTFRHVKGLTRSGNRHVLSVPTATDSYEDVPIAARIEYTPADAVIDKASSKLTVGNQTVVLFDNHDFKQVSPGVLETVFEMPIVDGALVSDANTSISIALTTSSGLSSVPVDLSFANNSSLITPIFETTHVHDTPLSRRYGYRDASKGGDGWGQAAVLTHLNANSVLGETMFNDISGQHGRNIGHKSHKHGTDVDAYYLDENGAFVTAMRGNNYGKYIKAAFDSAASEVSKGELDGPNVVKVRDWVTINRTYAEDLVNTLAVKGVYVGNKKWFQDALLYSKLPGGQSIPSGSHDANGSIPLAPWSKPSTIIPMAGGHEGHLHLIF
;
A
#
# COMPACT_ATOMS: atom_id res chain seq x y z
N MET A 1 -7.92 -48.74 -8.86
CA MET A 1 -8.03 -50.22 -8.99
C MET A 1 -8.12 -50.56 -10.49
N SER A 2 -7.26 -51.47 -10.98
CA SER A 2 -7.15 -52.03 -12.34
C SER A 2 -7.03 -51.08 -13.55
N ILE A 3 -5.79 -50.67 -13.85
CA ILE A 3 -5.37 -50.09 -15.13
C ILE A 3 -5.30 -51.19 -16.21
N LYS A 4 -6.03 -51.02 -17.33
CA LYS A 4 -5.71 -51.69 -18.60
C LYS A 4 -5.75 -50.70 -19.77
N LYS A 5 -4.72 -50.83 -20.59
CA LYS A 5 -4.20 -49.97 -21.68
C LYS A 5 -5.21 -49.66 -22.81
N PRO A 6 -4.99 -48.57 -23.59
CA PRO A 6 -5.68 -48.34 -24.86
C PRO A 6 -4.99 -49.10 -26.01
N TRP A 7 -5.70 -49.48 -27.06
CA TRP A 7 -5.15 -49.59 -28.43
C TRP A 7 -6.22 -49.71 -29.53
N LEU A 8 -6.00 -48.87 -30.55
CA LEU A 8 -6.33 -48.89 -31.98
C LEU A 8 -7.36 -49.90 -32.57
N GLY A 9 -8.32 -49.31 -33.30
CA GLY A 9 -8.48 -49.48 -34.75
C GLY A 9 -9.12 -50.78 -35.27
N PHE A 10 -10.30 -50.67 -35.90
CA PHE A 10 -10.74 -51.68 -36.86
C PHE A 10 -11.37 -51.06 -38.12
N VAL A 11 -10.81 -51.50 -39.24
CA VAL A 11 -11.16 -51.22 -40.64
C VAL A 11 -12.36 -52.06 -41.04
N ILE A 12 -13.29 -51.47 -41.80
CA ILE A 12 -14.41 -52.14 -42.47
C ILE A 12 -13.86 -52.98 -43.64
N ALA A 13 -14.09 -54.29 -43.62
CA ALA A 13 -13.86 -55.17 -44.76
C ALA A 13 -15.17 -55.87 -45.15
N SER A 14 -15.68 -55.51 -46.32
CA SER A 14 -16.79 -56.17 -47.02
C SER A 14 -16.30 -57.43 -47.74
N VAL A 15 -16.94 -58.58 -47.50
CA VAL A 15 -16.87 -59.76 -48.37
C VAL A 15 -18.27 -60.36 -48.53
N LEU A 16 -18.71 -60.45 -49.78
CA LEU A 16 -19.86 -61.24 -50.24
C LEU A 16 -19.40 -62.67 -50.56
N ALA A 17 -20.15 -63.68 -50.10
CA ALA A 17 -20.53 -64.87 -50.89
C ALA A 17 -21.39 -65.86 -50.07
N GLY A 18 -22.44 -66.39 -50.72
CA GLY A 18 -22.91 -67.76 -50.46
C GLY A 18 -24.36 -67.89 -49.96
N CYS A 19 -25.27 -68.15 -50.90
CA CYS A 19 -26.65 -68.55 -50.63
C CYS A 19 -26.70 -70.04 -50.26
N ASN A 20 -27.36 -70.41 -49.16
CA ASN A 20 -27.90 -71.76 -48.97
C ASN A 20 -29.18 -71.71 -48.13
N SER A 21 -30.29 -72.18 -48.70
CA SER A 21 -31.64 -72.17 -48.16
C SER A 21 -31.89 -73.35 -47.22
N GLY A 22 -32.29 -73.09 -45.98
CA GLY A 22 -32.71 -74.11 -45.02
C GLY A 22 -33.42 -73.52 -43.80
N SER A 23 -34.75 -73.42 -43.88
CA SER A 23 -35.73 -73.36 -42.77
C SER A 23 -35.29 -72.65 -41.47
N ASP A 24 -35.34 -71.33 -41.44
CA ASP A 24 -35.31 -70.56 -40.19
C ASP A 24 -36.72 -70.51 -39.60
N SER A 25 -36.89 -71.15 -38.44
CA SER A 25 -37.81 -70.63 -37.44
C SER A 25 -37.27 -69.26 -37.03
N ASP A 26 -37.85 -68.21 -37.60
CA ASP A 26 -37.51 -66.80 -37.39
C ASP A 26 -37.53 -66.47 -35.89
N ALA A 27 -36.40 -66.71 -35.24
CA ALA A 27 -36.13 -66.21 -33.91
C ALA A 27 -35.85 -64.73 -34.09
N ASP A 28 -36.86 -63.90 -33.83
CA ASP A 28 -36.74 -62.44 -33.79
C ASP A 28 -35.41 -62.09 -33.08
N PRO A 29 -34.50 -61.34 -33.72
CA PRO A 29 -33.20 -61.07 -33.13
C PRO A 29 -33.39 -60.39 -31.77
N ALA A 30 -32.63 -60.84 -30.77
CA ALA A 30 -32.75 -60.32 -29.41
C ALA A 30 -32.55 -58.79 -29.39
N VAL A 31 -33.33 -58.11 -28.54
CA VAL A 31 -33.20 -56.65 -28.38
C VAL A 31 -31.83 -56.33 -27.77
N SER A 32 -31.08 -55.43 -28.42
CA SER A 32 -29.83 -54.87 -27.90
C SER A 32 -30.08 -53.44 -27.49
N LEU A 33 -29.72 -53.06 -26.26
CA LEU A 33 -29.92 -51.71 -25.72
C LEU A 33 -28.57 -51.14 -25.28
N VAL A 34 -28.26 -49.93 -25.74
CA VAL A 34 -27.17 -49.10 -25.21
C VAL A 34 -27.82 -47.90 -24.56
N TYR A 35 -27.67 -47.76 -23.24
CA TYR A 35 -28.25 -46.66 -22.47
C TYR A 35 -27.18 -46.00 -21.59
N ARG A 36 -27.07 -44.67 -21.67
CA ARG A 36 -26.04 -43.89 -20.97
C ARG A 36 -26.61 -42.56 -20.48
N ALA A 37 -26.05 -42.06 -19.40
CA ALA A 37 -26.20 -40.68 -18.94
C ALA A 37 -24.89 -39.93 -19.16
N ASP A 38 -24.98 -38.62 -19.31
CA ASP A 38 -23.84 -37.71 -19.26
C ASP A 38 -23.24 -37.63 -17.85
N ASN A 39 -24.09 -37.68 -16.81
CA ASN A 39 -23.70 -37.64 -15.40
C ASN A 39 -24.49 -38.65 -14.53
N ASP A 40 -23.84 -39.20 -13.51
CA ASP A 40 -24.44 -40.10 -12.49
C ASP A 40 -24.79 -39.36 -11.19
N THR A 41 -24.42 -38.07 -11.11
CA THR A 41 -24.62 -37.20 -9.95
C THR A 41 -24.81 -35.77 -10.42
N ILE A 42 -25.78 -35.06 -9.81
CA ILE A 42 -26.15 -33.69 -10.14
C ILE A 42 -26.51 -32.92 -8.85
N ILE A 43 -26.56 -31.60 -8.95
CA ILE A 43 -27.09 -30.73 -7.89
C ILE A 43 -28.62 -30.68 -8.00
N GLU A 44 -29.32 -30.41 -6.91
CA GLU A 44 -30.75 -30.08 -6.98
C GLU A 44 -31.02 -28.98 -8.02
N GLN A 45 -32.10 -29.14 -8.79
CA GLN A 45 -32.44 -28.31 -9.95
C GLN A 45 -31.45 -28.43 -11.14
N GLY A 46 -30.55 -29.41 -11.12
CA GLY A 46 -29.65 -29.74 -12.22
C GLY A 46 -30.32 -30.56 -13.33
N GLU A 47 -29.61 -30.72 -14.44
CA GLU A 47 -30.08 -31.47 -15.60
C GLU A 47 -29.21 -32.70 -15.86
N VAL A 48 -29.85 -33.79 -16.29
CA VAL A 48 -29.17 -35.00 -16.77
C VAL A 48 -29.62 -35.31 -18.20
N THR A 49 -28.66 -35.57 -19.08
CA THR A 49 -28.89 -35.94 -20.47
C THR A 49 -28.76 -37.45 -20.65
N LEU A 50 -29.89 -38.10 -20.91
CA LEU A 50 -29.98 -39.54 -21.15
C LEU A 50 -29.93 -39.81 -22.65
N THR A 51 -29.04 -40.70 -23.10
CA THR A 51 -28.92 -41.11 -24.50
C THR A 51 -29.09 -42.62 -24.62
N TRP A 52 -29.95 -43.06 -25.54
CA TRP A 52 -30.20 -44.47 -25.78
C TRP A 52 -30.26 -44.84 -27.25
N LYS A 53 -29.94 -46.10 -27.53
CA LYS A 53 -30.15 -46.74 -28.83
C LYS A 53 -30.51 -48.21 -28.61
N ALA A 54 -31.66 -48.62 -29.11
CA ALA A 54 -32.17 -49.97 -29.07
C ALA A 54 -32.28 -50.55 -30.48
N GLU A 55 -31.62 -51.67 -30.74
CA GLU A 55 -31.70 -52.42 -31.99
C GLU A 55 -32.65 -53.61 -31.83
N ASN A 56 -33.43 -53.92 -32.86
CA ASN A 56 -34.47 -54.96 -32.88
C ASN A 56 -35.65 -54.72 -31.91
N ALA A 57 -35.75 -53.56 -31.28
CA ALA A 57 -36.92 -53.15 -30.50
C ALA A 57 -38.01 -52.54 -31.39
N ARG A 58 -39.28 -52.78 -31.05
CA ARG A 58 -40.46 -52.13 -31.66
C ARG A 58 -41.00 -50.98 -30.83
N ALA A 59 -40.77 -51.00 -29.52
CA ALA A 59 -41.19 -49.95 -28.59
C ALA A 59 -40.24 -49.89 -27.39
N CYS A 60 -40.04 -48.69 -26.84
CA CYS A 60 -39.35 -48.46 -25.58
C CYS A 60 -40.25 -47.66 -24.63
N VAL A 61 -40.25 -48.02 -23.36
CA VAL A 61 -41.04 -47.34 -22.32
C VAL A 61 -40.10 -46.95 -21.18
N ALA A 62 -40.11 -45.67 -20.84
CA ALA A 62 -39.40 -45.09 -19.71
C ALA A 62 -40.24 -45.21 -18.42
N SER A 63 -39.58 -45.41 -17.28
CA SER A 63 -40.22 -45.42 -15.96
C SER A 63 -39.25 -44.94 -14.86
N GLY A 64 -39.81 -44.48 -13.73
CA GLY A 64 -39.06 -43.93 -12.60
C GLY A 64 -39.11 -42.40 -12.60
N ALA A 65 -37.95 -41.73 -12.52
CA ALA A 65 -37.82 -40.28 -12.52
C ALA A 65 -38.04 -39.63 -13.91
N TRP A 66 -38.48 -40.43 -14.88
CA TRP A 66 -38.88 -40.05 -16.23
C TRP A 66 -39.89 -41.09 -16.73
N GLU A 67 -40.82 -40.68 -17.60
CA GLU A 67 -41.95 -41.54 -17.96
C GLU A 67 -42.31 -41.47 -19.45
N GLY A 68 -43.11 -42.45 -19.86
CA GLY A 68 -43.79 -42.48 -21.16
C GLY A 68 -43.08 -43.29 -22.24
N GLU A 69 -43.73 -43.38 -23.40
CA GLU A 69 -43.15 -44.03 -24.58
C GLU A 69 -41.97 -43.21 -25.13
N LYS A 70 -40.93 -43.93 -25.55
CA LYS A 70 -39.72 -43.36 -26.15
C LYS A 70 -39.47 -43.99 -27.52
N PRO A 71 -38.94 -43.21 -28.48
CA PRO A 71 -38.43 -43.79 -29.72
C PRO A 71 -37.33 -44.81 -29.42
N THR A 72 -37.04 -45.71 -30.36
CA THR A 72 -35.99 -46.74 -30.18
C THR A 72 -34.59 -46.17 -30.14
N SER A 73 -34.39 -44.89 -30.47
CA SER A 73 -33.15 -44.14 -30.22
C SER A 73 -33.46 -42.69 -29.94
N GLY A 74 -32.68 -42.05 -29.07
CA GLY A 74 -32.83 -40.63 -28.79
C GLY A 74 -31.90 -40.10 -27.72
N THR A 75 -31.96 -38.79 -27.51
CA THR A 75 -31.32 -38.06 -26.43
C THR A 75 -32.38 -37.18 -25.77
N GLN A 76 -32.43 -37.17 -24.44
CA GLN A 76 -33.35 -36.33 -23.69
C GLN A 76 -32.67 -35.75 -22.45
N THR A 77 -32.75 -34.44 -22.31
CA THR A 77 -32.33 -33.72 -21.09
C THR A 77 -33.52 -33.63 -20.13
N ILE A 78 -33.27 -33.93 -18.86
CA ILE A 78 -34.29 -34.03 -17.82
C ILE A 78 -33.82 -33.21 -16.61
N SER A 79 -34.64 -32.24 -16.21
CA SER A 79 -34.40 -31.45 -15.00
C SER A 79 -34.84 -32.22 -13.77
N VAL A 80 -33.94 -32.36 -12.79
CA VAL A 80 -34.19 -33.08 -11.53
C VAL A 80 -34.28 -32.06 -10.41
N ILE A 81 -35.49 -31.86 -9.90
CA ILE A 81 -35.81 -30.73 -9.04
C ILE A 81 -35.56 -31.05 -7.57
N ASP A 82 -35.84 -32.29 -7.14
CA ASP A 82 -35.80 -32.69 -5.74
C ASP A 82 -34.49 -33.40 -5.39
N LYS A 83 -34.01 -33.22 -4.15
CA LYS A 83 -32.89 -33.99 -3.60
C LYS A 83 -33.22 -35.48 -3.44
N GLY A 84 -32.23 -36.35 -3.62
CA GLY A 84 -32.33 -37.80 -3.45
C GLY A 84 -31.86 -38.60 -4.67
N THR A 85 -31.99 -39.92 -4.61
CA THR A 85 -31.64 -40.82 -5.73
C THR A 85 -32.81 -40.96 -6.69
N HIS A 86 -32.57 -40.61 -7.95
CA HIS A 86 -33.53 -40.67 -9.04
C HIS A 86 -33.19 -41.80 -9.99
N LYS A 87 -34.13 -42.73 -10.16
CA LYS A 87 -33.93 -43.92 -10.99
C LYS A 87 -34.58 -43.72 -12.36
N PHE A 88 -33.80 -43.82 -13.43
CA PHE A 88 -34.22 -43.72 -14.81
C PHE A 88 -34.13 -45.09 -15.47
N GLU A 89 -35.27 -45.76 -15.65
CA GLU A 89 -35.35 -47.11 -16.18
C GLU A 89 -35.91 -47.10 -17.61
N LEU A 90 -35.23 -47.74 -18.56
CA LEU A 90 -35.69 -47.90 -19.94
C LEU A 90 -35.91 -49.39 -20.26
N THR A 91 -37.11 -49.71 -20.72
CA THR A 91 -37.49 -51.06 -21.13
C THR A 91 -37.85 -51.07 -22.61
N CYS A 92 -37.11 -51.80 -23.44
CA CYS A 92 -37.32 -51.91 -24.88
C CYS A 92 -37.71 -53.34 -25.26
N ARG A 93 -38.77 -53.50 -26.08
CA ARG A 93 -39.39 -54.80 -26.40
C ARG A 93 -39.55 -55.02 -27.89
N SER A 94 -39.37 -56.27 -28.31
CA SER A 94 -39.84 -56.84 -29.58
C SER A 94 -41.05 -57.75 -29.35
N ASN A 95 -41.47 -58.52 -30.36
CA ASN A 95 -42.58 -59.47 -30.19
C ASN A 95 -42.20 -60.69 -29.33
N SER A 96 -40.90 -60.94 -29.13
CA SER A 96 -40.42 -62.15 -28.44
C SER A 96 -39.21 -61.92 -27.52
N SER A 97 -38.67 -60.70 -27.45
CA SER A 97 -37.51 -60.35 -26.62
C SER A 97 -37.70 -58.98 -25.92
N GLU A 98 -37.05 -58.82 -24.77
CA GLU A 98 -37.05 -57.58 -23.97
C GLU A 98 -35.64 -57.31 -23.45
N ALA A 99 -35.21 -56.05 -23.53
CA ALA A 99 -34.01 -55.54 -22.88
C ALA A 99 -34.37 -54.41 -21.93
N LYS A 100 -33.76 -54.42 -20.76
CA LYS A 100 -34.05 -53.47 -19.69
C LYS A 100 -32.76 -52.98 -19.06
N GLU A 101 -32.58 -51.67 -19.01
CA GLU A 101 -31.47 -51.03 -18.31
C GLU A 101 -31.97 -49.92 -17.39
N SER A 102 -31.19 -49.62 -16.35
CA SER A 102 -31.51 -48.60 -15.37
C SER A 102 -30.27 -47.78 -15.06
N ILE A 103 -30.45 -46.47 -14.95
CA ILE A 103 -29.45 -45.50 -14.49
C ILE A 103 -29.97 -44.88 -13.19
N GLU A 104 -29.14 -44.80 -12.17
CA GLU A 104 -29.44 -44.07 -10.95
C GLU A 104 -28.62 -42.78 -10.93
N VAL A 105 -29.28 -41.67 -10.66
CA VAL A 105 -28.66 -40.34 -10.56
C VAL A 105 -28.93 -39.77 -9.17
N GLY A 106 -27.89 -39.45 -8.42
CA GLY A 106 -28.04 -38.75 -7.14
C GLY A 106 -28.16 -37.24 -7.33
N ALA A 107 -29.23 -36.63 -6.79
CA ALA A 107 -29.39 -35.18 -6.70
C ALA A 107 -29.13 -34.70 -5.27
N TYR A 108 -28.16 -33.82 -5.07
CA TYR A 108 -27.74 -33.35 -3.73
C TYR A 108 -27.94 -31.84 -3.56
N ALA A 109 -28.21 -31.40 -2.33
CA ALA A 109 -28.25 -29.98 -1.98
C ALA A 109 -26.85 -29.49 -1.60
N TYR A 110 -26.57 -28.20 -1.79
CA TYR A 110 -25.38 -27.58 -1.24
C TYR A 110 -25.51 -27.43 0.28
N GLU A 111 -24.45 -27.76 1.00
CA GLU A 111 -24.21 -27.14 2.30
C GLU A 111 -23.38 -25.88 2.06
N ASP A 112 -24.03 -24.73 2.22
CA ASP A 112 -23.35 -23.44 2.16
C ASP A 112 -22.44 -23.30 3.38
N VAL A 113 -21.15 -23.14 3.10
CA VAL A 113 -20.17 -22.71 4.09
C VAL A 113 -20.11 -21.18 4.08
N GLU A 114 -19.78 -20.55 5.21
CA GLU A 114 -19.66 -19.09 5.30
C GLU A 114 -18.76 -18.55 4.17
N SER A 115 -19.25 -17.55 3.43
CA SER A 115 -18.50 -16.97 2.30
C SER A 115 -17.19 -16.40 2.78
N LEU A 116 -16.10 -16.75 2.10
CA LEU A 116 -14.77 -16.27 2.43
C LEU A 116 -14.50 -15.01 1.62
N VAL A 117 -14.20 -13.91 2.31
CA VAL A 117 -13.73 -12.67 1.68
C VAL A 117 -12.21 -12.67 1.77
N MET A 118 -11.52 -12.65 0.63
CA MET A 118 -10.07 -12.41 0.61
C MET A 118 -9.84 -11.00 1.19
N ASP A 119 -9.00 -10.85 2.20
CA ASP A 119 -8.67 -9.53 2.76
C ASP A 119 -7.55 -8.91 1.90
N ASN A 120 -7.71 -7.64 1.52
CA ASN A 120 -6.70 -6.86 0.79
C ASN A 120 -5.34 -6.83 1.49
N ALA A 121 -5.31 -6.96 2.82
CA ALA A 121 -4.08 -7.03 3.59
C ALA A 121 -3.46 -8.44 3.68
N ALA A 122 -4.05 -9.42 2.99
CA ALA A 122 -3.82 -10.84 3.21
C ALA A 122 -3.77 -11.71 1.95
N PRO A 123 -3.10 -11.29 0.88
CA PRO A 123 -3.38 -11.95 -0.37
C PRO A 123 -2.61 -13.28 -0.46
N LEU A 124 -3.34 -14.36 -0.77
CA LEU A 124 -2.96 -15.79 -0.70
C LEU A 124 -2.84 -16.35 0.73
N SER A 125 -3.90 -16.20 1.53
CA SER A 125 -4.01 -16.86 2.82
C SER A 125 -4.11 -18.39 2.64
N HIS A 126 -3.35 -19.14 3.43
CA HIS A 126 -3.74 -20.50 3.81
C HIS A 126 -5.13 -20.40 4.44
N ILE A 127 -6.17 -20.75 3.67
CA ILE A 127 -7.54 -20.68 4.15
C ILE A 127 -7.79 -21.95 4.94
N VAL A 128 -8.11 -21.79 6.22
CA VAL A 128 -8.41 -22.87 7.14
C VAL A 128 -9.88 -22.75 7.54
N GLN A 129 -10.73 -23.62 6.97
CA GLN A 129 -12.16 -23.61 7.21
C GLN A 129 -12.59 -24.86 7.96
N SER A 130 -13.15 -24.70 9.16
CA SER A 130 -13.75 -25.80 9.90
C SER A 130 -15.11 -26.16 9.31
N LEU A 131 -15.33 -27.45 9.05
CA LEU A 131 -16.63 -27.98 8.63
C LEU A 131 -17.44 -28.37 9.88
N SER A 132 -18.73 -28.04 9.90
CA SER A 132 -19.63 -28.32 11.04
C SER A 132 -19.81 -29.80 11.36
N THR A 133 -19.44 -30.70 10.43
CA THR A 133 -19.53 -32.16 10.56
C THR A 133 -18.32 -32.81 9.88
N PRO A 134 -17.34 -33.38 10.62
CA PRO A 134 -16.19 -34.06 10.04
C PRO A 134 -16.59 -35.44 9.48
N PRO A 135 -16.46 -35.71 8.16
CA PRO A 135 -16.69 -37.04 7.61
C PRO A 135 -15.66 -38.07 8.10
N GLN A 136 -16.13 -39.31 8.25
CA GLN A 136 -15.31 -40.46 8.63
C GLN A 136 -14.81 -41.21 7.39
N SER A 137 -13.51 -41.03 7.08
CA SER A 137 -12.66 -41.81 6.15
C SER A 137 -12.88 -41.72 4.62
N GLU A 138 -11.75 -41.75 3.91
CA GLU A 138 -11.49 -41.68 2.45
C GLU A 138 -12.26 -40.59 1.68
N THR A 139 -11.61 -39.43 1.56
CA THR A 139 -12.11 -38.27 0.83
C THR A 139 -11.62 -38.28 -0.62
N VAL A 140 -12.54 -38.23 -1.59
CA VAL A 140 -12.23 -37.86 -2.98
C VAL A 140 -12.69 -36.44 -3.19
N ILE A 141 -11.75 -35.50 -3.32
CA ILE A 141 -12.08 -34.10 -3.60
C ILE A 141 -12.03 -33.87 -5.10
N GLN A 142 -13.14 -33.40 -5.67
CA GLN A 142 -13.18 -32.81 -7.02
C GLN A 142 -13.48 -31.32 -6.90
N VAL A 143 -12.70 -30.50 -7.58
CA VAL A 143 -12.83 -29.04 -7.62
C VAL A 143 -13.31 -28.64 -9.02
N ASP A 144 -14.42 -27.90 -9.10
CA ASP A 144 -14.85 -27.22 -10.33
C ASP A 144 -14.11 -25.88 -10.45
N GLY A 145 -13.24 -25.75 -11.45
CA GLY A 145 -12.46 -24.54 -11.73
C GLY A 145 -10.95 -24.76 -11.71
N SER A 146 -10.21 -23.99 -12.51
CA SER A 146 -8.78 -24.20 -12.76
C SER A 146 -7.84 -23.60 -11.69
N ALA A 147 -8.38 -23.01 -10.63
CA ALA A 147 -7.66 -22.06 -9.79
C ALA A 147 -7.56 -22.46 -8.31
N VAL A 148 -7.51 -23.74 -7.92
CA VAL A 148 -7.15 -24.11 -6.53
C VAL A 148 -6.03 -25.13 -6.52
N GLN A 149 -5.03 -24.88 -5.69
CA GLN A 149 -3.88 -25.76 -5.50
C GLN A 149 -3.72 -26.14 -4.03
N SER A 150 -3.08 -27.30 -3.79
CA SER A 150 -2.70 -27.77 -2.45
C SER A 150 -3.88 -27.86 -1.48
N LEU A 151 -5.00 -28.42 -1.95
CA LEU A 151 -6.15 -28.69 -1.09
C LEU A 151 -5.86 -29.88 -0.19
N ASP A 152 -5.88 -29.65 1.11
CA ASP A 152 -5.76 -30.67 2.15
C ASP A 152 -7.00 -30.68 3.05
N TYR A 153 -7.36 -31.85 3.55
CA TYR A 153 -8.47 -32.04 4.48
C TYR A 153 -8.01 -32.94 5.63
N ASN A 154 -7.84 -32.33 6.81
CA ASN A 154 -7.40 -33.01 8.02
C ASN A 154 -8.33 -32.71 9.18
N ASN A 155 -8.83 -33.75 9.87
CA ASN A 155 -9.62 -33.65 11.10
C ASN A 155 -10.80 -32.65 11.07
N GLY A 156 -11.57 -32.59 9.97
CA GLY A 156 -12.73 -31.69 9.87
C GLY A 156 -12.36 -30.26 9.44
N THR A 157 -11.11 -30.02 9.07
CA THR A 157 -10.60 -28.73 8.63
C THR A 157 -10.15 -28.82 7.18
N LEU A 158 -10.70 -27.95 6.35
CA LEU A 158 -10.27 -27.77 4.96
C LEU A 158 -9.18 -26.70 4.92
N SER A 159 -8.06 -27.03 4.28
CA SER A 159 -6.92 -26.17 4.08
C SER A 159 -6.61 -26.05 2.60
N PHE A 160 -6.51 -24.85 2.05
CA PHE A 160 -6.11 -24.69 0.64
C PHE A 160 -5.38 -23.39 0.37
N ILE A 161 -4.70 -23.38 -0.77
CA ILE A 161 -4.04 -22.21 -1.33
C ILE A 161 -4.87 -21.78 -2.54
N SER A 162 -5.50 -20.61 -2.45
CA SER A 162 -5.94 -19.90 -3.66
C SER A 162 -4.66 -19.39 -4.34
N PRO A 163 -4.39 -19.73 -5.60
CA PRO A 163 -3.08 -19.58 -6.22
C PRO A 163 -2.80 -18.17 -6.75
N ASN A 164 -3.81 -17.33 -7.00
CA ASN A 164 -3.66 -15.90 -7.31
C ASN A 164 -5.03 -15.23 -7.14
N ASP A 165 -5.11 -14.08 -6.47
CA ASP A 165 -6.32 -13.27 -6.53
C ASP A 165 -6.44 -12.73 -7.97
N SER A 166 -7.36 -13.31 -8.73
CA SER A 166 -7.55 -13.00 -10.15
C SER A 166 -8.45 -11.79 -10.36
N GLY A 167 -8.80 -11.03 -9.31
CA GLY A 167 -9.75 -9.91 -9.37
C GLY A 167 -11.19 -10.31 -9.65
N GLU A 168 -11.46 -11.62 -9.73
CA GLU A 168 -12.74 -12.22 -10.07
C GLU A 168 -13.18 -13.14 -8.94
N ASP A 169 -14.46 -13.10 -8.59
CA ASP A 169 -15.03 -13.97 -7.57
C ASP A 169 -14.96 -15.44 -8.03
N GLN A 170 -14.53 -16.31 -7.13
CA GLN A 170 -14.39 -17.74 -7.40
C GLN A 170 -15.41 -18.53 -6.57
N THR A 171 -15.94 -19.61 -7.15
CA THR A 171 -16.78 -20.56 -6.41
C THR A 171 -16.10 -21.91 -6.40
N LEU A 172 -15.71 -22.35 -5.20
CA LEU A 172 -15.14 -23.67 -4.98
C LEU A 172 -16.25 -24.65 -4.65
N ARG A 173 -16.19 -25.81 -5.28
CA ARG A 173 -17.09 -26.94 -5.01
C ARG A 173 -16.21 -28.11 -4.62
N PHE A 174 -16.56 -28.80 -3.53
CA PHE A 174 -15.87 -30.03 -3.16
C PHE A 174 -16.87 -31.08 -2.64
N GLN A 175 -16.56 -32.33 -2.96
CA GLN A 175 -17.30 -33.51 -2.53
C GLN A 175 -16.53 -34.20 -1.41
N VAL A 176 -17.22 -34.68 -0.38
CA VAL A 176 -16.58 -35.37 0.75
C VAL A 176 -17.32 -36.66 1.09
N GLY A 177 -16.59 -37.78 1.19
CA GLY A 177 -17.11 -39.12 1.49
C GLY A 177 -17.11 -40.09 0.28
N SER A 178 -16.92 -41.39 0.54
CA SER A 178 -16.89 -42.44 -0.48
C SER A 178 -18.24 -42.73 -1.16
N ASP A 179 -19.33 -42.21 -0.59
CA ASP A 179 -20.72 -42.36 -1.03
C ASP A 179 -21.30 -41.10 -1.73
N LYS A 180 -20.47 -40.07 -1.97
CA LYS A 180 -20.85 -38.80 -2.62
C LYS A 180 -22.02 -38.06 -1.92
N THR A 181 -22.19 -38.22 -0.60
CA THR A 181 -23.41 -37.77 0.11
C THR A 181 -23.49 -36.28 0.47
N ALA A 182 -22.38 -35.52 0.40
CA ALA A 182 -22.36 -34.09 0.70
C ALA A 182 -21.50 -33.30 -0.30
N ILE A 183 -22.05 -32.20 -0.82
CA ILE A 183 -21.38 -31.25 -1.72
C ILE A 183 -21.35 -29.90 -1.03
N TYR A 184 -20.16 -29.38 -0.80
CA TYR A 184 -19.96 -28.07 -0.19
C TYR A 184 -19.66 -27.02 -1.25
N ARG A 185 -20.19 -25.82 -1.01
CA ARG A 185 -19.88 -24.62 -1.79
C ARG A 185 -19.17 -23.61 -0.91
N VAL A 186 -18.04 -23.11 -1.39
CA VAL A 186 -17.33 -21.99 -0.79
C VAL A 186 -17.16 -20.91 -1.84
N ASP A 187 -17.85 -19.79 -1.66
CA ASP A 187 -17.60 -18.59 -2.46
C ASP A 187 -16.38 -17.86 -1.88
N VAL A 188 -15.36 -17.67 -2.71
CA VAL A 188 -14.14 -16.91 -2.41
C VAL A 188 -14.27 -15.59 -3.15
N ARG A 189 -14.54 -14.51 -2.42
CA ARG A 189 -14.65 -13.17 -2.99
C ARG A 189 -13.26 -12.58 -3.21
N SER A 190 -13.04 -12.05 -4.42
CA SER A 190 -11.82 -11.33 -4.75
C SER A 190 -11.73 -10.03 -3.95
N SER A 191 -10.52 -9.64 -3.58
CA SER A 191 -10.23 -8.37 -2.94
C SER A 191 -9.63 -7.36 -3.94
N MET A 192 -9.03 -7.85 -5.02
CA MET A 192 -8.53 -7.07 -6.14
C MET A 192 -9.65 -6.64 -7.11
N ALA A 193 -9.40 -5.55 -7.85
CA ALA A 193 -10.22 -5.22 -9.02
C ALA A 193 -9.90 -6.18 -10.17
N PRO A 194 -10.87 -6.53 -11.03
CA PRO A 194 -10.61 -7.38 -12.19
C PRO A 194 -9.63 -6.73 -13.19
N LEU A 195 -8.84 -7.56 -13.86
CA LEU A 195 -7.91 -7.17 -14.94
C LEU A 195 -8.60 -6.34 -16.01
N VAL A 196 -9.85 -6.71 -16.31
CA VAL A 196 -10.71 -6.07 -17.29
C VAL A 196 -11.88 -5.45 -16.56
N GLU A 197 -11.94 -4.12 -16.55
CA GLU A 197 -13.11 -3.37 -16.12
C GLU A 197 -14.00 -3.11 -17.34
N LYS A 198 -15.24 -3.63 -17.28
CA LYS A 198 -16.25 -3.44 -18.32
C LYS A 198 -16.97 -2.12 -18.10
N VAL A 199 -16.84 -1.20 -19.04
CA VAL A 199 -17.61 0.05 -19.05
C VAL A 199 -18.89 -0.20 -19.86
N ALA A 200 -20.03 0.34 -19.43
CA ALA A 200 -21.33 0.08 -20.08
C ALA A 200 -21.29 0.40 -21.59
N GLY A 201 -21.90 -0.45 -22.41
CA GLY A 201 -22.00 -0.25 -23.87
C GLY A 201 -23.24 0.53 -24.23
N TYR A 202 -23.22 1.21 -25.36
CA TYR A 202 -24.32 2.06 -25.79
C TYR A 202 -24.72 1.73 -27.23
N LEU A 203 -26.03 1.73 -27.50
CA LEU A 203 -26.51 1.92 -28.87
C LEU A 203 -26.56 3.42 -29.14
N VAL A 204 -26.00 3.84 -30.27
CA VAL A 204 -26.11 5.20 -30.77
C VAL A 204 -27.12 5.19 -31.90
N ASP A 205 -28.26 5.88 -31.73
CA ASP A 205 -29.22 6.02 -32.84
C ASP A 205 -28.73 7.01 -33.91
N ASP A 206 -29.42 7.06 -35.06
CA ASP A 206 -29.10 7.97 -36.18
C ASP A 206 -29.09 9.47 -35.77
N ASP A 207 -29.69 9.80 -34.62
CA ASP A 207 -29.77 11.14 -34.05
C ASP A 207 -28.66 11.40 -32.98
N GLY A 208 -27.82 10.40 -32.69
CA GLY A 208 -26.72 10.49 -31.73
C GLY A 208 -27.11 10.25 -30.27
N ASN A 209 -28.30 9.71 -29.98
CA ASN A 209 -28.71 9.39 -28.62
C ASN A 209 -28.16 8.03 -28.18
N GLU A 210 -27.66 7.99 -26.94
CA GLU A 210 -27.06 6.80 -26.34
C GLU A 210 -28.07 6.04 -25.46
N THR A 211 -28.29 4.74 -25.72
CA THR A 211 -29.03 3.85 -24.81
C THR A 211 -28.12 2.76 -24.24
N PRO A 212 -28.01 2.62 -22.90
CA PRO A 212 -27.18 1.59 -22.28
C PRO A 212 -27.67 0.18 -22.62
N ILE A 213 -26.74 -0.70 -23.00
CA ILE A 213 -26.96 -2.14 -23.21
C ILE A 213 -26.04 -2.96 -22.32
N ALA A 214 -26.52 -4.14 -21.90
CA ALA A 214 -25.67 -5.15 -21.30
C ALA A 214 -24.77 -5.71 -22.41
N ILE A 215 -23.50 -5.31 -22.41
CA ILE A 215 -22.53 -5.77 -23.41
C ILE A 215 -22.39 -7.30 -23.30
N ALA A 216 -22.64 -7.99 -24.41
CA ALA A 216 -22.41 -9.42 -24.56
C ALA A 216 -20.98 -9.74 -25.05
N LEU A 217 -20.07 -8.77 -25.02
CA LEU A 217 -18.68 -8.92 -25.44
C LEU A 217 -17.76 -9.08 -24.23
N ASP A 218 -16.85 -10.05 -24.31
CA ASP A 218 -15.75 -10.25 -23.37
C ASP A 218 -14.42 -9.92 -24.03
N LEU A 219 -13.54 -9.30 -23.24
CA LEU A 219 -12.15 -9.05 -23.62
C LEU A 219 -11.27 -10.08 -22.91
N ILE A 220 -10.54 -10.89 -23.68
CA ILE A 220 -9.67 -11.93 -23.14
C ILE A 220 -8.20 -11.49 -23.32
N PRO A 221 -7.54 -10.98 -22.26
CA PRO A 221 -6.13 -10.64 -22.29
C PRO A 221 -5.24 -11.89 -22.30
N SER A 222 -4.09 -11.79 -22.95
CA SER A 222 -3.06 -12.83 -23.03
C SER A 222 -1.67 -12.21 -23.10
N GLY A 223 -0.66 -12.93 -22.60
CA GLY A 223 0.72 -12.42 -22.51
C GLY A 223 1.07 -11.70 -21.22
N PHE A 224 0.20 -11.78 -20.22
CA PHE A 224 0.46 -11.37 -18.85
C PHE A 224 1.01 -12.55 -18.04
N ASP A 225 1.94 -12.27 -17.14
CA ASP A 225 2.32 -13.22 -16.08
C ASP A 225 1.26 -13.19 -14.95
N SER A 226 1.47 -13.97 -13.89
CA SER A 226 0.57 -13.99 -12.73
C SER A 226 0.34 -12.59 -12.14
N GLY A 227 -0.91 -12.27 -11.74
CA GLY A 227 -1.22 -11.03 -11.02
C GLY A 227 -1.23 -9.75 -11.86
N TYR A 228 -1.56 -9.85 -13.17
CA TYR A 228 -1.72 -8.71 -14.10
C TYR A 228 -0.42 -8.02 -14.51
N ILE A 229 0.69 -8.75 -14.44
CA ILE A 229 1.99 -8.18 -14.76
C ILE A 229 2.28 -8.32 -16.25
N TYR A 230 2.60 -7.19 -16.88
CA TYR A 230 3.08 -7.14 -18.25
C TYR A 230 4.61 -7.32 -18.26
N PRO A 231 5.15 -8.40 -18.84
CA PRO A 231 6.59 -8.66 -18.82
C PRO A 231 7.33 -7.79 -19.82
N VAL A 232 7.86 -6.66 -19.34
CA VAL A 232 8.65 -5.73 -20.16
C VAL A 232 9.89 -6.42 -20.73
N ASN A 233 10.57 -7.23 -19.91
CA ASN A 233 11.86 -7.84 -20.26
C ASN A 233 11.76 -9.14 -21.09
N SER A 234 10.55 -9.63 -21.39
CA SER A 234 10.38 -10.87 -22.15
C SER A 234 10.38 -10.62 -23.65
N ALA A 235 11.27 -11.29 -24.39
CA ALA A 235 11.30 -11.26 -25.84
C ALA A 235 10.25 -12.17 -26.51
N THR A 236 9.57 -13.03 -25.73
CA THR A 236 8.71 -14.12 -26.24
C THR A 236 7.24 -14.00 -25.86
N SER A 237 6.88 -13.05 -24.99
CA SER A 237 5.49 -12.88 -24.55
C SER A 237 4.65 -12.19 -25.63
N LEU A 238 3.68 -12.92 -26.19
CA LEU A 238 2.69 -12.36 -27.09
C LEU A 238 1.65 -11.59 -26.26
N PHE A 239 1.75 -10.27 -26.25
CA PHE A 239 0.74 -9.40 -25.65
C PHE A 239 -0.42 -9.24 -26.61
N SER A 240 -1.56 -9.86 -26.31
CA SER A 240 -2.73 -9.84 -27.19
C SER A 240 -4.06 -9.85 -26.45
N PHE A 241 -5.08 -9.34 -27.14
CA PHE A 241 -6.46 -9.28 -26.66
C PHE A 241 -7.38 -9.86 -27.71
N SER A 242 -8.36 -10.65 -27.29
CA SER A 242 -9.44 -11.13 -28.16
C SER A 242 -10.76 -10.54 -27.72
N VAL A 243 -11.49 -9.92 -28.66
CA VAL A 243 -12.86 -9.47 -28.47
C VAL A 243 -13.80 -10.59 -28.90
N VAL A 244 -14.54 -11.18 -27.96
CA VAL A 244 -15.46 -12.29 -28.22
C VAL A 244 -16.87 -11.96 -27.75
N ASN A 245 -17.89 -12.60 -28.33
CA ASN A 245 -19.26 -12.52 -27.83
C ASN A 245 -19.55 -13.50 -26.67
N ALA A 246 -20.78 -13.49 -26.14
CA ALA A 246 -21.21 -14.29 -25.00
C ALA A 246 -21.17 -15.82 -25.24
N VAL A 247 -20.97 -16.26 -26.48
CA VAL A 247 -20.76 -17.67 -26.84
C VAL A 247 -19.32 -17.96 -27.27
N GLY A 248 -18.39 -17.02 -27.06
CA GLY A 248 -16.94 -17.16 -27.28
C GLY A 248 -16.47 -16.97 -28.73
N GLN A 249 -17.28 -16.39 -29.62
CA GLN A 249 -16.89 -16.15 -31.01
C GLN A 249 -16.24 -14.78 -31.19
N LEU A 250 -15.12 -14.72 -31.90
CA LEU A 250 -14.39 -13.47 -32.21
C LEU A 250 -15.27 -12.46 -32.98
N GLN A 251 -15.04 -11.16 -32.74
CA GLN A 251 -15.77 -10.05 -33.34
C GLN A 251 -14.82 -9.03 -33.97
N THR A 252 -15.16 -8.47 -35.13
CA THR A 252 -14.30 -7.49 -35.82
C THR A 252 -14.13 -6.21 -34.98
N VAL A 253 -12.93 -5.63 -34.99
CA VAL A 253 -12.62 -4.36 -34.31
C VAL A 253 -11.99 -3.39 -35.31
N ASP A 254 -12.48 -2.15 -35.36
CA ASP A 254 -11.88 -1.10 -36.19
C ASP A 254 -10.66 -0.47 -35.47
N PRO A 255 -9.47 -0.43 -36.11
CA PRO A 255 -8.25 0.08 -35.50
C PRO A 255 -8.30 1.51 -34.96
N LYS A 256 -9.18 2.38 -35.50
CA LYS A 256 -9.22 3.81 -35.12
C LYS A 256 -9.66 4.08 -33.68
N TYR A 257 -10.19 3.08 -32.99
CA TYR A 257 -10.78 3.22 -31.65
C TYR A 257 -9.91 2.60 -30.53
N LEU A 258 -8.67 2.22 -30.84
CA LEU A 258 -7.70 1.75 -29.83
C LEU A 258 -6.91 2.92 -29.24
N HIS A 259 -7.13 3.20 -27.96
CA HIS A 259 -6.48 4.30 -27.23
C HIS A 259 -5.79 3.79 -25.95
N MET A 260 -4.87 4.56 -25.38
CA MET A 260 -4.28 4.25 -24.08
C MET A 260 -4.27 5.49 -23.21
N MET A 261 -4.64 5.33 -21.94
CA MET A 261 -4.56 6.39 -20.93
C MET A 261 -3.48 6.02 -19.93
N LEU A 262 -2.40 6.79 -19.88
CA LEU A 262 -1.36 6.60 -18.86
C LEU A 262 -1.83 7.18 -17.52
N ASP A 263 -1.31 6.63 -16.42
CA ASP A 263 -1.71 6.69 -14.99
C ASP A 263 -2.00 8.08 -14.35
N SER A 264 -1.99 9.17 -15.13
CA SER A 264 -2.32 10.52 -14.65
C SER A 264 -3.61 11.12 -15.23
N GLY A 265 -4.32 10.39 -16.10
CA GLY A 265 -5.67 10.76 -16.52
C GLY A 265 -5.80 12.03 -17.37
N SER A 266 -4.71 12.64 -17.84
CA SER A 266 -4.76 13.82 -18.70
C SER A 266 -4.37 13.57 -20.16
N ASP A 267 -3.55 12.56 -20.44
CA ASP A 267 -3.01 12.32 -21.78
C ASP A 267 -3.54 11.00 -22.38
N VAL A 268 -4.26 11.12 -23.50
CA VAL A 268 -4.74 9.99 -24.32
C VAL A 268 -3.79 9.77 -25.48
N TYR A 269 -3.14 8.62 -25.51
CA TYR A 269 -2.24 8.22 -26.60
C TYR A 269 -2.99 7.36 -27.62
N ASN A 270 -2.81 7.67 -28.91
CA ASN A 270 -3.19 6.72 -29.95
C ASN A 270 -2.11 5.62 -29.99
N VAL A 271 -2.49 4.38 -29.67
CA VAL A 271 -1.57 3.24 -29.67
C VAL A 271 -1.79 2.29 -30.84
N THR A 272 -2.64 2.65 -31.81
CA THR A 272 -2.98 1.79 -32.95
C THR A 272 -1.74 1.32 -33.72
N GLU A 273 -0.70 2.15 -33.82
CA GLU A 273 0.53 1.79 -34.55
C GLU A 273 1.36 0.68 -33.90
N TYR A 274 1.12 0.38 -32.61
CA TYR A 274 1.84 -0.66 -31.88
C TYR A 274 1.20 -2.04 -32.07
N PHE A 275 -0.05 -2.12 -32.52
CA PHE A 275 -0.82 -3.36 -32.58
C PHE A 275 -1.21 -3.76 -34.00
N ALA A 276 -1.20 -5.05 -34.28
CA ALA A 276 -1.87 -5.66 -35.43
C ALA A 276 -3.28 -6.08 -35.02
N ILE A 277 -4.26 -5.92 -35.92
CA ILE A 277 -5.64 -6.34 -35.71
C ILE A 277 -6.03 -7.33 -36.80
N ASP A 278 -6.46 -8.53 -36.40
CA ASP A 278 -6.96 -9.58 -37.29
C ASP A 278 -8.23 -10.21 -36.71
N GLY A 279 -9.37 -9.97 -37.35
CA GLY A 279 -10.65 -10.62 -37.04
C GLY A 279 -11.08 -10.55 -35.57
N GLY A 280 -10.70 -9.51 -34.83
CA GLY A 280 -11.02 -9.35 -33.40
C GLY A 280 -9.88 -9.63 -32.42
N THR A 281 -8.74 -10.11 -32.93
CA THR A 281 -7.53 -10.28 -32.13
C THR A 281 -6.61 -9.09 -32.34
N ILE A 282 -6.26 -8.42 -31.24
CA ILE A 282 -5.38 -7.25 -31.19
C ILE A 282 -4.04 -7.73 -30.61
N THR A 283 -2.95 -7.65 -31.36
CA THR A 283 -1.64 -8.21 -30.96
C THR A 283 -0.54 -7.17 -31.02
N LEU A 284 0.25 -7.03 -29.96
CA LEU A 284 1.42 -6.14 -29.95
C LEU A 284 2.43 -6.61 -31.00
N LEU A 285 2.82 -5.70 -31.89
CA LEU A 285 3.82 -5.95 -32.90
C LEU A 285 5.19 -6.11 -32.23
N ALA A 286 5.85 -7.26 -32.44
CA ALA A 286 7.18 -7.52 -31.90
C ALA A 286 8.21 -6.42 -32.27
N SER A 287 8.09 -5.80 -33.44
CA SER A 287 8.95 -4.69 -33.87
C SER A 287 8.69 -3.37 -33.14
N LYS A 288 7.50 -3.20 -32.55
CA LYS A 288 7.06 -1.99 -31.85
C LYS A 288 7.12 -2.15 -30.33
N LYS A 289 7.33 -3.37 -29.83
CA LYS A 289 7.45 -3.67 -28.40
C LYS A 289 8.47 -2.77 -27.67
N PRO A 290 9.70 -2.53 -28.16
CA PRO A 290 10.64 -1.65 -27.46
C PRO A 290 10.11 -0.21 -27.28
N ASP A 291 9.44 0.32 -28.31
CA ASP A 291 8.85 1.65 -28.26
C ASP A 291 7.62 1.69 -27.35
N PHE A 292 6.83 0.61 -27.33
CA PHE A 292 5.69 0.44 -26.42
C PHE A 292 6.16 0.35 -24.97
N ASP A 293 7.17 -0.45 -24.69
CA ASP A 293 7.76 -0.63 -23.36
C ASP A 293 8.33 0.70 -22.83
N ALA A 294 8.95 1.52 -23.69
CA ALA A 294 9.47 2.83 -23.34
C ALA A 294 8.38 3.89 -23.06
N LEU A 295 7.14 3.65 -23.51
CA LEU A 295 5.99 4.50 -23.22
C LEU A 295 5.41 4.23 -21.82
N LEU A 296 5.65 3.04 -21.27
CA LEU A 296 5.12 2.65 -19.96
C LEU A 296 5.92 3.33 -18.85
N GLY A 297 5.21 3.96 -17.91
CA GLY A 297 5.80 4.47 -16.67
C GLY A 297 5.92 3.38 -15.60
N ASP A 298 6.52 3.74 -14.47
CA ASP A 298 6.40 2.96 -13.25
C ASP A 298 4.95 3.13 -12.71
N GLY A 299 4.32 2.07 -12.20
CA GLY A 299 2.95 2.11 -11.66
C GLY A 299 1.88 1.42 -12.51
N GLN A 300 0.60 1.64 -12.18
CA GLN A 300 -0.52 0.97 -12.85
C GLN A 300 -0.75 1.59 -14.24
N GLN A 301 -0.98 0.76 -15.25
CA GLN A 301 -1.27 1.19 -16.61
C GLN A 301 -2.72 0.85 -16.95
N ILE A 302 -3.40 1.76 -17.66
CA ILE A 302 -4.79 1.57 -18.08
C ILE A 302 -4.87 1.65 -19.62
N LEU A 303 -5.15 0.52 -20.25
CA LEU A 303 -5.40 0.45 -21.69
C LEU A 303 -6.92 0.52 -21.95
N SER A 304 -7.37 1.57 -22.64
CA SER A 304 -8.79 1.73 -23.02
C SER A 304 -9.03 1.21 -24.43
N ILE A 305 -9.84 0.17 -24.53
CA ILE A 305 -10.21 -0.44 -25.80
C ILE A 305 -11.67 -0.10 -26.04
N SER A 306 -11.89 0.86 -26.92
CA SER A 306 -13.23 1.19 -27.40
C SER A 306 -13.41 0.68 -28.83
N GLY A 307 -14.65 0.41 -29.23
CA GLY A 307 -14.92 -0.06 -30.58
C GLY A 307 -16.40 -0.23 -30.89
N PHE A 308 -16.67 -0.73 -32.09
CA PHE A 308 -18.00 -1.14 -32.53
C PHE A 308 -17.94 -2.59 -33.00
N ASN A 309 -18.98 -3.38 -32.72
CA ASN A 309 -19.10 -4.73 -33.27
C ASN A 309 -19.76 -4.74 -34.66
N ASP A 310 -19.95 -5.93 -35.24
CA ASP A 310 -20.58 -6.11 -36.55
C ASP A 310 -22.06 -5.61 -36.61
N ASN A 311 -22.67 -5.28 -35.47
CA ASN A 311 -24.03 -4.75 -35.34
C ASN A 311 -24.07 -3.23 -35.03
N ASP A 312 -22.95 -2.51 -35.18
CA ASP A 312 -22.80 -1.07 -34.84
C ASP A 312 -23.05 -0.75 -33.34
N GLU A 313 -22.92 -1.72 -32.45
CA GLU A 313 -23.02 -1.51 -31.00
C GLU A 313 -21.66 -1.07 -30.45
N SER A 314 -21.62 0.04 -29.71
CA SER A 314 -20.36 0.51 -29.12
C SER A 314 -20.04 -0.22 -27.83
N PHE A 315 -18.76 -0.52 -27.62
CA PHE A 315 -18.24 -1.03 -26.36
C PHE A 315 -17.02 -0.24 -25.92
N ASP A 316 -16.83 -0.14 -24.61
CA ASP A 316 -15.62 0.40 -24.00
C ASP A 316 -15.17 -0.54 -22.88
N SER A 317 -13.86 -0.77 -22.79
CA SER A 317 -13.27 -1.70 -21.83
C SER A 317 -11.91 -1.19 -21.41
N LEU A 318 -11.62 -1.30 -20.10
CA LEU A 318 -10.36 -0.88 -19.54
C LEU A 318 -9.58 -2.11 -19.09
N VAL A 319 -8.33 -2.23 -19.53
CA VAL A 319 -7.40 -3.25 -19.02
C VAL A 319 -6.40 -2.59 -18.08
N LYS A 320 -6.31 -3.08 -16.85
CA LYS A 320 -5.42 -2.57 -15.81
C LYS A 320 -4.24 -3.51 -15.61
N PHE A 321 -3.01 -3.03 -15.73
CA PHE A 321 -1.83 -3.89 -15.58
C PHE A 321 -0.62 -3.17 -15.01
N TYR A 322 0.38 -3.93 -14.56
CA TYR A 322 1.61 -3.39 -13.99
C TYR A 322 2.82 -3.79 -14.84
N PRO A 323 3.72 -2.86 -15.23
CA PRO A 323 4.93 -3.20 -15.98
C PRO A 323 5.94 -3.94 -15.09
N GLY A 324 6.23 -5.19 -15.42
CA GLY A 324 7.21 -6.04 -14.73
C GLY A 324 8.61 -5.86 -15.30
N THR A 325 9.35 -4.90 -14.77
CA THR A 325 10.72 -4.54 -15.23
C THR A 325 11.83 -5.20 -14.43
N ASN A 326 11.53 -5.87 -13.32
CA ASN A 326 12.53 -6.48 -12.44
C ASN A 326 12.41 -8.01 -12.43
N SER A 327 13.37 -8.71 -11.83
CA SER A 327 13.22 -10.13 -11.51
C SER A 327 13.68 -10.44 -10.10
N LEU A 328 13.02 -11.40 -9.44
CA LEU A 328 13.43 -11.94 -8.15
C LEU A 328 13.85 -13.38 -8.33
N LYS A 329 14.96 -13.77 -7.73
CA LYS A 329 15.40 -15.16 -7.67
C LYS A 329 16.03 -15.47 -6.33
N GLY A 330 16.18 -16.75 -6.00
CA GLY A 330 16.74 -17.11 -4.71
C GLY A 330 16.81 -18.59 -4.45
N GLU A 331 17.10 -18.92 -3.20
CA GLU A 331 17.22 -20.29 -2.70
C GLU A 331 16.45 -20.42 -1.37
N VAL A 332 15.69 -21.50 -1.22
CA VAL A 332 15.05 -21.89 0.03
C VAL A 332 16.02 -22.81 0.77
N THR A 333 16.41 -22.43 1.99
CA THR A 333 17.34 -23.21 2.81
C THR A 333 16.70 -23.67 4.13
N LEU A 334 16.94 -24.91 4.53
CA LEU A 334 16.56 -25.47 5.83
C LEU A 334 17.83 -25.95 6.53
N ASN A 335 18.09 -25.44 7.73
CA ASN A 335 19.34 -25.68 8.46
C ASN A 335 20.61 -25.36 7.63
N GLY A 336 20.53 -24.34 6.77
CA GLY A 336 21.65 -23.91 5.91
C GLY A 336 21.92 -24.80 4.69
N GLN A 337 21.00 -25.70 4.35
CA GLN A 337 21.06 -26.53 3.13
C GLN A 337 19.89 -26.20 2.21
N ALA A 338 20.13 -26.12 0.90
CA ALA A 338 19.08 -25.99 -0.12
C ALA A 338 18.03 -27.10 0.03
N VAL A 339 16.74 -26.74 -0.02
CA VAL A 339 15.65 -27.71 0.05
C VAL A 339 14.55 -27.42 -0.98
N ALA A 340 14.05 -28.49 -1.59
CA ALA A 340 12.81 -28.43 -2.34
C ALA A 340 11.61 -28.26 -1.40
N LEU A 341 10.53 -27.64 -1.89
CA LEU A 341 9.28 -27.57 -1.15
C LEU A 341 8.50 -28.89 -1.28
N PRO A 342 7.83 -29.35 -0.22
CA PRO A 342 6.89 -30.47 -0.32
C PRO A 342 5.71 -30.09 -1.24
N SER A 343 5.01 -31.09 -1.77
CA SER A 343 3.85 -30.87 -2.66
C SER A 343 2.70 -30.09 -2.00
N THR A 344 2.66 -30.07 -0.66
CA THR A 344 1.72 -29.33 0.18
C THR A 344 2.08 -27.86 0.35
N ALA A 345 3.30 -27.45 -0.04
CA ALA A 345 3.81 -26.10 0.12
C ALA A 345 3.92 -25.34 -1.21
N ARG A 346 3.75 -24.03 -1.13
CA ARG A 346 4.00 -23.09 -2.24
C ARG A 346 4.84 -21.92 -1.76
N LEU A 347 5.61 -21.37 -2.69
CA LEU A 347 6.32 -20.13 -2.48
C LEU A 347 5.47 -18.99 -3.04
N VAL A 348 5.12 -18.05 -2.17
CA VAL A 348 4.22 -16.95 -2.47
C VAL A 348 4.96 -15.63 -2.34
N LEU A 349 4.79 -14.76 -3.34
CA LEU A 349 5.26 -13.39 -3.35
C LEU A 349 4.05 -12.46 -3.38
N SER A 350 3.92 -11.64 -2.34
CA SER A 350 2.84 -10.66 -2.19
C SER A 350 3.42 -9.26 -2.20
N SER A 351 2.89 -8.39 -3.06
CA SER A 351 3.25 -6.98 -3.13
C SER A 351 2.32 -6.14 -2.24
N PHE A 352 2.84 -5.06 -1.66
CA PHE A 352 2.10 -4.26 -0.69
C PHE A 352 1.43 -3.03 -1.29
N THR A 353 2.07 -2.35 -2.24
CA THR A 353 1.54 -1.11 -2.82
C THR A 353 0.44 -1.41 -3.81
N HIS A 354 0.71 -2.39 -4.67
CA HIS A 354 -0.17 -2.74 -5.79
C HIS A 354 -1.06 -3.95 -5.50
N ASN A 355 -0.94 -4.56 -4.31
CA ASN A 355 -1.66 -5.77 -3.90
C ASN A 355 -1.50 -6.94 -4.89
N ILE A 356 -0.35 -7.05 -5.55
CA ILE A 356 -0.08 -8.07 -6.55
C ILE A 356 0.36 -9.36 -5.88
N ASN A 357 -0.12 -10.49 -6.38
CA ASN A 357 0.19 -11.79 -5.81
C ASN A 357 0.64 -12.74 -6.88
N MET A 358 1.69 -13.46 -6.53
CA MET A 358 2.36 -14.40 -7.41
C MET A 358 2.75 -15.64 -6.63
N GLU A 359 2.78 -16.75 -7.33
CA GLU A 359 3.37 -17.99 -6.85
C GLU A 359 4.42 -18.50 -7.84
N THR A 360 5.40 -19.24 -7.34
CA THR A 360 6.36 -19.92 -8.20
C THR A 360 6.70 -21.31 -7.65
N THR A 361 7.21 -22.17 -8.51
CA THR A 361 7.72 -23.49 -8.11
C THR A 361 9.15 -23.38 -7.60
N VAL A 362 9.49 -24.16 -6.59
CA VAL A 362 10.86 -24.32 -6.10
C VAL A 362 11.45 -25.58 -6.72
N SER A 363 12.64 -25.48 -7.30
CA SER A 363 13.33 -26.61 -7.93
C SER A 363 13.80 -27.65 -6.90
N ASP A 364 14.19 -28.84 -7.39
CA ASP A 364 14.80 -29.89 -6.54
C ASP A 364 16.09 -29.42 -5.84
N SER A 365 16.77 -28.41 -6.40
CA SER A 365 17.95 -27.77 -5.82
C SER A 365 17.60 -26.59 -4.90
N GLY A 366 16.33 -26.40 -4.55
CA GLY A 366 15.85 -25.34 -3.66
C GLY A 366 15.81 -23.95 -4.28
N THR A 367 16.04 -23.81 -5.59
CA THR A 367 16.07 -22.50 -6.26
C THR A 367 14.69 -22.09 -6.77
N TYR A 368 14.42 -20.79 -6.78
CA TYR A 368 13.16 -20.23 -7.28
C TYR A 368 13.40 -18.93 -8.05
N GLU A 369 12.41 -18.54 -8.87
CA GLU A 369 12.41 -17.30 -9.65
C GLU A 369 10.99 -16.77 -9.84
N PHE A 370 10.84 -15.45 -9.75
CA PHE A 370 9.70 -14.67 -10.19
C PHE A 370 10.18 -13.76 -11.33
N PRO A 371 9.90 -14.13 -12.59
CA PRO A 371 10.24 -13.29 -13.73
C PRO A 371 9.30 -12.07 -13.75
N SER A 372 9.82 -10.90 -14.09
CA SER A 372 9.02 -9.70 -14.36
C SER A 372 8.14 -9.26 -13.19
N ILE A 373 8.74 -8.76 -12.11
CA ILE A 373 8.03 -8.12 -11.01
C ILE A 373 8.11 -6.58 -11.12
N PRO A 374 7.05 -5.82 -10.80
CA PRO A 374 7.11 -4.36 -10.78
C PRO A 374 7.97 -3.83 -9.63
N THR A 375 8.24 -2.53 -9.62
CA THR A 375 8.75 -1.85 -8.43
C THR A 375 7.67 -1.88 -7.34
N ASP A 376 7.99 -2.48 -6.20
CA ASP A 376 7.09 -2.58 -5.05
C ASP A 376 7.88 -3.03 -3.81
N SER A 377 7.24 -3.02 -2.66
CA SER A 377 7.63 -3.82 -1.49
C SER A 377 6.98 -5.19 -1.57
N TYR A 378 7.68 -6.21 -1.09
CA TYR A 378 7.32 -7.60 -1.28
C TYR A 378 7.57 -8.48 -0.05
N GLN A 379 6.53 -9.22 0.31
CA GLN A 379 6.63 -10.34 1.23
C GLN A 379 6.75 -11.62 0.43
N LEU A 380 7.87 -12.32 0.61
CA LEU A 380 8.05 -13.68 0.16
C LEU A 380 7.80 -14.64 1.32
N ARG A 381 6.91 -15.61 1.16
CA ARG A 381 6.60 -16.58 2.21
C ARG A 381 6.37 -17.99 1.69
N ILE A 382 6.63 -18.96 2.56
CA ILE A 382 6.20 -20.35 2.37
C ILE A 382 4.79 -20.49 2.95
N VAL A 383 3.87 -20.96 2.12
CA VAL A 383 2.52 -21.36 2.53
C VAL A 383 2.45 -22.88 2.42
N ASP A 384 2.40 -23.58 3.55
CA ASP A 384 2.36 -25.04 3.62
C ASP A 384 1.11 -25.52 4.35
N THR A 385 0.40 -26.45 3.71
CA THR A 385 -0.82 -27.11 4.21
C THR A 385 -0.51 -28.40 4.96
N GLY A 386 0.73 -28.89 4.89
CA GLY A 386 1.18 -30.11 5.56
C GLY A 386 1.41 -29.94 7.07
N GLU A 387 1.52 -31.06 7.77
CA GLU A 387 1.74 -31.11 9.23
C GLU A 387 3.02 -31.92 9.57
N PRO A 388 4.04 -31.33 10.23
CA PRO A 388 4.14 -29.92 10.61
C PRO A 388 4.41 -29.01 9.39
N PRO A 389 3.88 -27.79 9.36
CA PRO A 389 4.06 -26.91 8.22
C PRO A 389 5.49 -26.38 8.14
N LEU A 390 6.04 -26.37 6.93
CA LEU A 390 7.25 -25.64 6.60
C LEU A 390 6.92 -24.14 6.54
N LYS A 391 7.66 -23.34 7.30
CA LYS A 391 7.46 -21.88 7.35
C LYS A 391 8.76 -21.15 7.01
N GLY A 392 8.64 -20.03 6.31
CA GLY A 392 9.74 -19.14 5.98
C GLY A 392 9.18 -17.82 5.46
N ILE A 393 9.76 -16.70 5.88
CA ILE A 393 9.32 -15.36 5.45
C ILE A 393 10.54 -14.49 5.17
N ALA A 394 10.48 -13.71 4.09
CA ALA A 394 11.39 -12.62 3.80
C ALA A 394 10.60 -11.38 3.38
N LEU A 395 11.09 -10.22 3.80
CA LEU A 395 10.52 -8.90 3.49
C LEU A 395 11.60 -8.07 2.80
N PHE A 396 11.29 -7.47 1.66
CA PHE A 396 12.24 -6.70 0.85
C PHE A 396 11.54 -5.74 -0.11
N ALA A 397 12.26 -4.72 -0.59
CA ALA A 397 11.73 -3.78 -1.59
C ALA A 397 12.54 -3.78 -2.87
N VAL A 398 11.87 -3.40 -3.96
CA VAL A 398 12.42 -3.17 -5.30
C VAL A 398 12.06 -1.75 -5.71
N ASP A 399 13.01 -0.83 -5.57
CA ASP A 399 12.82 0.62 -5.73
C ASP A 399 13.37 1.18 -7.05
N VAL A 400 14.06 0.35 -7.83
CA VAL A 400 14.68 0.72 -9.11
C VAL A 400 14.27 -0.27 -10.19
N ALA A 401 13.70 0.24 -11.28
CA ALA A 401 13.33 -0.55 -12.46
C ALA A 401 14.56 -1.20 -13.14
N GLY A 402 14.38 -2.41 -13.69
CA GLY A 402 15.46 -3.15 -14.36
C GLY A 402 16.37 -3.95 -13.42
N SER A 403 16.03 -4.08 -12.14
CA SER A 403 16.84 -4.76 -11.13
C SER A 403 16.65 -6.28 -11.13
N ILE A 404 17.72 -7.01 -10.77
CA ILE A 404 17.67 -8.44 -10.44
C ILE A 404 17.93 -8.58 -8.94
N VAL A 405 16.97 -9.12 -8.22
CA VAL A 405 16.95 -9.23 -6.77
C VAL A 405 17.23 -10.67 -6.35
N GLU A 406 18.17 -10.86 -5.42
CA GLU A 406 18.50 -12.19 -4.87
C GLU A 406 18.11 -12.29 -3.39
N VAL A 407 17.17 -13.17 -3.05
CA VAL A 407 16.70 -13.38 -1.66
C VAL A 407 16.90 -14.84 -1.24
N GLU A 408 17.65 -15.05 -0.16
CA GLU A 408 17.70 -16.37 0.49
C GLU A 408 16.54 -16.48 1.49
N LEU A 409 15.67 -17.48 1.30
CA LEU A 409 14.56 -17.74 2.20
C LEU A 409 14.90 -18.89 3.16
N VAL A 410 14.98 -18.60 4.46
CA VAL A 410 15.28 -19.62 5.46
C VAL A 410 13.98 -20.26 5.94
N ALA A 411 13.80 -21.54 5.61
CA ALA A 411 12.69 -22.37 6.04
C ALA A 411 13.00 -23.05 7.38
N ASN A 412 11.97 -23.28 8.20
CA ASN A 412 12.05 -24.17 9.38
C ASN A 412 10.77 -25.00 9.55
N ASN A 413 10.91 -26.12 10.25
CA ASN A 413 9.78 -26.97 10.64
C ASN A 413 9.11 -26.40 11.89
N GLY A 414 7.91 -25.82 11.74
CA GLY A 414 7.12 -25.33 12.88
C GLY A 414 7.67 -24.09 13.61
N GLY A 415 8.57 -23.34 12.99
CA GLY A 415 9.05 -22.02 13.43
C GLY A 415 9.36 -21.12 12.23
N ILE A 416 9.41 -19.80 12.41
CA ILE A 416 9.76 -18.86 11.32
C ILE A 416 11.18 -18.34 11.53
N ALA A 417 12.03 -18.42 10.51
CA ALA A 417 13.21 -17.57 10.41
C ALA A 417 12.86 -16.42 9.47
N SER A 418 12.84 -15.19 9.98
CA SER A 418 12.75 -13.99 9.15
C SER A 418 14.15 -13.50 8.79
N LYS A 419 14.32 -13.09 7.54
CA LYS A 419 15.44 -12.24 7.10
C LYS A 419 14.85 -11.06 6.36
N ALA A 420 15.26 -9.86 6.74
CA ALA A 420 14.87 -8.64 6.06
C ALA A 420 16.08 -8.04 5.35
N ALA A 421 15.91 -7.61 4.10
CA ALA A 421 16.99 -7.07 3.28
C ALA A 421 16.52 -5.86 2.47
N LEU A 422 17.40 -4.86 2.33
CA LEU A 422 17.21 -3.68 1.50
C LEU A 422 18.16 -3.79 0.30
N VAL A 423 17.62 -3.78 -0.92
CA VAL A 423 18.41 -3.86 -2.16
C VAL A 423 18.33 -2.51 -2.85
N SER A 424 19.30 -1.62 -2.59
CA SER A 424 19.43 -0.34 -3.27
C SER A 424 20.76 -0.28 -4.03
N GLY A 425 20.74 -0.01 -5.35
CA GLY A 425 21.97 0.30 -6.08
C GLY A 425 21.84 0.39 -7.60
N GLU A 426 22.36 1.49 -8.17
CA GLU A 426 22.70 1.62 -9.59
C GLU A 426 23.70 0.52 -9.98
N GLN A 427 23.24 -0.46 -10.77
CA GLN A 427 24.01 -1.61 -11.26
C GLN A 427 24.75 -2.43 -10.19
N ALA A 428 24.10 -3.42 -9.58
CA ALA A 428 24.82 -4.40 -8.75
C ALA A 428 24.21 -5.80 -8.79
N TYR A 429 24.91 -6.73 -9.46
CA TYR A 429 24.91 -8.14 -9.06
C TYR A 429 25.51 -8.22 -7.65
N SER A 430 24.69 -8.50 -6.63
CA SER A 430 25.22 -8.82 -5.31
C SER A 430 24.37 -9.88 -4.61
N ARG A 431 25.03 -10.98 -4.28
CA ARG A 431 24.51 -12.01 -3.37
C ARG A 431 24.41 -11.36 -1.99
N VAL A 432 23.20 -11.03 -1.52
CA VAL A 432 23.02 -10.33 -0.24
C VAL A 432 23.42 -11.25 0.91
N THR A 433 24.67 -11.10 1.37
CA THR A 433 25.13 -11.63 2.65
C THR A 433 25.14 -10.46 3.62
N ALA A 434 24.25 -10.48 4.61
CA ALA A 434 24.12 -9.42 5.61
C ALA A 434 25.47 -9.11 6.28
N THR A 435 26.02 -7.92 6.00
CA THR A 435 27.08 -7.34 6.80
C THR A 435 26.79 -5.85 7.04
N ASN A 436 26.84 -5.47 8.31
CA ASN A 436 26.64 -4.11 8.82
C ASN A 436 27.65 -3.14 8.19
N GLN A 437 27.21 -2.24 7.30
CA GLN A 437 27.82 -0.90 7.14
C GLN A 437 26.76 0.12 6.66
N PRO A 438 26.75 1.34 7.21
CA PRO A 438 25.83 2.41 6.81
C PRO A 438 26.23 3.03 5.47
N TYR A 439 25.25 3.16 4.55
CA TYR A 439 25.38 3.90 3.30
C TYR A 439 25.05 5.39 3.54
N ILE A 440 25.87 6.28 2.97
CA ILE A 440 25.66 7.74 2.96
C ILE A 440 25.12 8.10 1.57
N PRO A 441 23.90 8.64 1.43
CA PRO A 441 23.37 9.06 0.14
C PRO A 441 24.16 10.25 -0.43
N HIS A 442 24.61 10.12 -1.69
CA HIS A 442 25.09 11.24 -2.48
C HIS A 442 23.90 12.07 -3.00
N PRO A 443 23.90 13.41 -2.87
CA PRO A 443 22.87 14.23 -3.49
C PRO A 443 22.99 14.17 -5.02
N ARG A 444 21.88 13.87 -5.71
CA ARG A 444 21.73 14.10 -7.15
C ARG A 444 21.98 15.58 -7.45
N SER A 445 22.85 15.85 -8.42
CA SER A 445 23.08 17.19 -8.96
C SER A 445 21.79 17.76 -9.56
N ALA A 446 21.11 18.63 -8.82
CA ALA A 446 20.18 19.57 -9.41
C ALA A 446 21.00 20.68 -10.07
N VAL A 447 20.92 20.81 -11.39
CA VAL A 447 21.43 21.96 -12.14
C VAL A 447 20.51 23.15 -11.83
N PRO A 448 20.95 24.21 -11.15
CA PRO A 448 20.09 25.37 -10.90
C PRO A 448 20.05 26.23 -12.15
N HIS A 449 18.84 26.55 -12.61
CA HIS A 449 18.61 27.60 -13.57
C HIS A 449 19.01 28.95 -12.95
N GLN A 450 20.05 29.59 -13.47
CA GLN A 450 20.42 30.96 -13.10
C GLN A 450 19.31 31.95 -13.52
N GLN A 451 18.42 32.31 -12.60
CA GLN A 451 17.69 33.57 -12.72
C GLN A 451 18.55 34.71 -12.17
N THR A 452 19.06 35.54 -13.08
CA THR A 452 19.77 36.77 -12.76
C THR A 452 18.76 37.84 -12.38
N VAL A 453 18.48 37.99 -11.09
CA VAL A 453 17.74 39.14 -10.58
C VAL A 453 18.73 40.30 -10.44
N LYS A 454 18.53 41.36 -11.23
CA LYS A 454 19.28 42.62 -11.06
C LYS A 454 18.84 43.30 -9.75
N PRO A 455 19.77 43.78 -8.90
CA PRO A 455 19.42 44.58 -7.74
C PRO A 455 18.83 45.94 -8.17
N ARG A 456 17.71 46.30 -7.55
CA ARG A 456 16.98 47.55 -7.76
C ARG A 456 17.40 48.54 -6.66
N SER A 457 18.24 49.52 -6.99
CA SER A 457 18.43 50.69 -6.13
C SER A 457 17.26 51.66 -6.33
N VAL A 458 16.47 51.90 -5.29
CA VAL A 458 15.46 52.96 -5.26
C VAL A 458 15.87 53.94 -4.17
N GLU A 459 16.44 55.08 -4.55
CA GLU A 459 16.45 56.25 -3.66
C GLU A 459 15.03 56.84 -3.67
N ALA A 460 14.45 57.08 -2.50
CA ALA A 460 13.15 57.72 -2.37
C ALA A 460 13.27 59.23 -2.64
N GLU A 461 12.45 59.77 -3.55
CA GLU A 461 12.37 61.21 -3.84
C GLU A 461 11.54 62.02 -2.81
N ASP A 462 11.06 61.40 -1.73
CA ASP A 462 10.17 62.06 -0.75
C ASP A 462 10.85 62.19 0.63
N SER A 463 10.96 63.41 1.13
CA SER A 463 11.56 63.81 2.41
C SER A 463 10.84 63.28 3.66
N SER A 464 9.83 62.42 3.52
CA SER A 464 8.99 61.89 4.61
C SER A 464 9.16 60.39 4.90
N GLN A 465 10.00 59.67 4.16
CA GLN A 465 10.18 58.22 4.33
C GLN A 465 11.67 57.83 4.34
N ILE A 466 12.00 56.80 5.14
CA ILE A 466 13.27 56.07 5.02
C ILE A 466 12.92 54.63 4.73
N LEU A 467 13.23 54.22 3.50
CA LEU A 467 13.27 52.84 3.07
C LEU A 467 14.63 52.64 2.41
N ILE A 468 15.63 52.34 3.22
CA ILE A 468 16.94 51.90 2.71
C ILE A 468 16.93 50.40 2.81
N ASP A 469 17.14 49.72 1.69
CA ASP A 469 17.31 48.27 1.59
C ASP A 469 18.57 48.05 0.76
N ASP A 470 19.64 47.60 1.42
CA ASP A 470 20.95 47.44 0.82
C ASP A 470 21.51 46.06 1.14
N GLN A 471 22.12 45.44 0.13
CA GLN A 471 22.62 44.09 0.18
C GLN A 471 24.00 43.99 -0.43
N VAL A 472 24.85 43.18 0.21
CA VAL A 472 26.08 42.65 -0.37
C VAL A 472 26.00 41.14 -0.46
N VAL A 473 26.47 40.61 -1.58
CA VAL A 473 26.51 39.18 -1.88
C VAL A 473 27.96 38.78 -2.05
N ALA A 474 28.36 37.67 -1.43
CA ALA A 474 29.69 37.15 -1.62
C ALA A 474 29.87 36.67 -3.07
N GLY A 475 30.90 37.21 -3.71
CA GLY A 475 31.19 36.96 -5.12
C GLY A 475 32.37 36.00 -5.28
N THR A 476 33.52 36.56 -5.66
CA THR A 476 34.74 35.79 -5.94
C THR A 476 35.33 35.16 -4.67
N GLN A 477 35.84 33.94 -4.81
CA GLN A 477 36.53 33.18 -3.76
C GLN A 477 37.61 34.02 -3.06
N ASN A 478 37.55 34.01 -1.72
CA ASN A 478 38.45 34.71 -0.79
C ASN A 478 38.52 36.23 -1.00
N VAL A 479 37.51 36.83 -1.63
CA VAL A 479 37.39 38.28 -1.80
C VAL A 479 36.23 38.79 -0.95
N THR A 480 36.53 39.68 -0.02
CA THR A 480 35.49 40.38 0.75
C THR A 480 34.82 41.45 -0.11
N VAL A 481 33.52 41.32 -0.28
CA VAL A 481 32.65 42.36 -0.86
C VAL A 481 32.10 43.18 0.30
N SER A 482 32.36 44.48 0.31
CA SER A 482 31.84 45.39 1.34
C SER A 482 31.26 46.66 0.74
N ARG A 483 30.30 47.24 1.45
CA ARG A 483 29.65 48.50 1.09
C ARG A 483 29.47 49.34 2.34
N THR A 484 29.74 50.64 2.21
CA THR A 484 29.54 51.63 3.29
C THR A 484 28.72 52.79 2.75
N HIS A 485 27.76 53.26 3.54
CA HIS A 485 26.90 54.37 3.18
C HIS A 485 26.60 55.24 4.40
N SER A 486 26.35 56.52 4.15
CA SER A 486 26.04 57.55 5.14
C SER A 486 24.81 58.32 4.66
N PHE A 487 23.82 58.48 5.53
CA PHE A 487 22.59 59.19 5.22
C PHE A 487 22.05 59.94 6.44
N ASN A 488 21.23 60.96 6.19
CA ASN A 488 20.57 61.73 7.24
C ASN A 488 19.13 61.29 7.41
N VAL A 489 18.75 61.03 8.66
CA VAL A 489 17.38 60.79 9.10
C VAL A 489 16.72 62.14 9.41
N PRO A 490 15.69 62.57 8.66
CA PRO A 490 15.01 63.85 8.86
C PRO A 490 14.41 64.00 10.26
N ALA A 491 14.21 65.24 10.72
CA ALA A 491 13.73 65.52 12.08
C ALA A 491 12.32 64.99 12.35
N GLU A 492 11.52 64.80 11.31
CA GLU A 492 10.13 64.34 11.32
C GLU A 492 9.98 62.87 11.74
N ILE A 493 11.00 62.04 11.52
CA ILE A 493 11.01 60.62 11.92
C ILE A 493 11.44 60.52 13.38
N THR A 494 10.53 60.20 14.29
CA THR A 494 10.83 60.14 15.74
C THR A 494 11.39 58.79 16.17
N ALA A 495 11.10 57.73 15.42
CA ALA A 495 11.68 56.42 15.59
C ALA A 495 11.75 55.62 14.27
N PHE A 496 12.68 54.66 14.20
CA PHE A 496 12.85 53.77 13.04
C PHE A 496 13.55 52.48 13.45
N ASN A 497 13.38 51.42 12.66
CA ASN A 497 14.05 50.14 12.86
C ASN A 497 15.24 49.99 11.93
N VAL A 498 16.33 49.43 12.46
CA VAL A 498 17.47 48.91 11.72
C VAL A 498 17.38 47.38 11.76
N VAL A 499 17.12 46.75 10.61
CA VAL A 499 17.06 45.29 10.47
C VAL A 499 18.28 44.83 9.71
N VAL A 500 19.05 43.91 10.27
CA VAL A 500 20.16 43.27 9.58
C VAL A 500 19.85 41.79 9.43
N ASP A 501 19.87 41.31 8.20
CA ASP A 501 19.69 39.90 7.85
C ASP A 501 21.01 39.36 7.27
N VAL A 502 21.52 38.29 7.86
CA VAL A 502 22.63 37.51 7.33
C VAL A 502 22.09 36.15 6.94
N SER A 503 22.22 35.78 5.67
CA SER A 503 21.78 34.46 5.16
C SER A 503 22.89 33.79 4.38
N THR A 504 22.92 32.45 4.39
CA THR A 504 23.95 31.69 3.69
C THR A 504 23.39 30.46 2.99
N ASN A 505 23.81 30.25 1.75
CA ASN A 505 23.51 29.04 0.99
C ASN A 505 24.42 27.85 1.39
N GLU A 506 25.36 28.07 2.32
CA GLU A 506 26.19 27.02 2.91
C GLU A 506 25.42 26.15 3.92
N TYR A 507 24.28 26.62 4.42
CA TYR A 507 23.46 25.90 5.39
C TYR A 507 22.53 24.86 4.73
N PRO A 508 22.36 23.65 5.32
CA PRO A 508 23.01 23.16 6.54
C PRO A 508 24.39 22.53 6.28
N VAL A 509 24.61 22.01 5.08
CA VAL A 509 25.66 21.04 4.72
C VAL A 509 27.07 21.48 5.14
N TYR A 510 27.42 22.74 4.86
CA TYR A 510 28.76 23.28 5.05
C TYR A 510 28.91 24.02 6.39
N THR A 511 27.81 24.47 6.98
CA THR A 511 27.82 25.18 8.27
C THR A 511 27.81 24.27 9.50
N THR A 512 27.31 23.03 9.39
CA THR A 512 27.17 22.10 10.54
C THR A 512 28.40 21.23 10.77
N ASN A 513 29.34 21.20 9.83
CA ASN A 513 30.61 20.51 9.98
C ASN A 513 31.66 21.48 10.58
N PRO A 514 32.09 21.29 11.84
CA PRO A 514 33.04 22.19 12.49
C PRO A 514 34.43 22.21 11.82
N ASP A 515 34.77 21.16 11.05
CA ASP A 515 36.04 21.03 10.33
C ASP A 515 35.97 21.55 8.87
N ASN A 516 34.84 22.14 8.46
CA ASN A 516 34.71 22.66 7.11
C ASN A 516 35.66 23.86 6.88
N ILE A 517 36.52 23.71 5.87
CA ILE A 517 37.51 24.71 5.45
C ILE A 517 36.92 25.77 4.51
N TYR A 518 35.74 25.52 3.96
CA TYR A 518 34.96 26.42 3.10
C TYR A 518 33.90 27.12 3.93
N ASN A 519 34.31 28.15 4.68
CA ASN A 519 33.46 28.70 5.74
C ASN A 519 33.39 30.21 5.63
N ASP A 520 32.32 30.66 5.02
CA ASP A 520 32.09 32.04 4.68
C ASP A 520 32.13 32.97 5.87
N THR A 521 32.49 34.22 5.58
CA THR A 521 32.56 35.28 6.58
C THR A 521 31.56 36.37 6.27
N TRP A 522 31.00 36.96 7.31
CA TRP A 522 30.09 38.09 7.22
C TRP A 522 30.40 39.11 8.30
N ALA A 523 30.08 40.37 8.03
CA ALA A 523 30.19 41.45 8.99
C ALA A 523 29.17 42.55 8.69
N PHE A 524 28.69 43.20 9.74
CA PHE A 524 27.97 44.46 9.63
C PHE A 524 28.36 45.41 10.76
N THR A 525 28.26 46.70 10.50
CA THR A 525 28.36 47.76 11.49
C THR A 525 27.39 48.87 11.11
N TRP A 526 26.68 49.44 12.06
CA TRP A 526 25.90 50.65 11.85
C TRP A 526 25.98 51.57 13.07
N SER A 527 25.84 52.87 12.84
CA SER A 527 25.88 53.93 13.84
C SER A 527 24.85 55.00 13.49
N CYS A 528 23.99 55.34 14.44
CA CYS A 528 22.95 56.36 14.31
C CYS A 528 22.96 57.24 15.57
N GLY A 529 23.54 58.44 15.48
CA GLY A 529 23.81 59.28 16.65
C GLY A 529 24.70 58.56 17.69
N ASN A 530 24.19 58.38 18.92
CA ASN A 530 24.90 57.66 19.99
C ASN A 530 24.68 56.14 19.96
N ASN A 531 23.74 55.64 19.14
CA ASN A 531 23.45 54.22 19.03
C ASN A 531 24.35 53.61 17.97
N ASN A 532 24.99 52.48 18.27
CA ASN A 532 25.77 51.76 17.29
C ASN A 532 25.72 50.26 17.57
N GLN A 533 25.96 49.48 16.53
CA GLN A 533 26.10 48.04 16.64
C GLN A 533 27.11 47.56 15.61
N SER A 534 27.95 46.59 16.01
CA SER A 534 28.90 45.93 15.14
C SER A 534 28.92 44.45 15.46
N MET A 535 28.90 43.62 14.42
CA MET A 535 29.01 42.17 14.56
C MET A 535 29.66 41.57 13.32
N SER A 536 30.45 40.53 13.53
CA SER A 536 31.03 39.74 12.46
C SER A 536 31.17 38.30 12.91
N GLY A 537 31.26 37.39 11.94
CA GLY A 537 31.34 35.98 12.23
C GLY A 537 31.66 35.14 11.02
N LYS A 538 31.87 33.85 11.30
CA LYS A 538 31.90 32.80 10.29
C LYS A 538 30.57 32.06 10.31
N VAL A 539 30.11 31.60 9.15
CA VAL A 539 28.80 30.95 9.07
C VAL A 539 28.75 29.65 9.86
N ASN A 540 29.82 28.88 9.97
CA ASN A 540 29.83 27.65 10.79
C ASN A 540 29.60 27.89 12.29
N ASN A 541 29.88 29.09 12.81
CA ASN A 541 29.69 29.41 14.23
C ASN A 541 28.30 30.00 14.49
N THR A 542 27.72 30.63 13.48
CA THR A 542 26.56 31.53 13.61
C THR A 542 25.31 30.95 12.96
N HIS A 543 25.52 30.09 11.98
CA HIS A 543 24.53 29.39 11.17
C HIS A 543 24.61 27.87 11.36
N SER A 544 25.30 27.33 12.37
CA SER A 544 25.39 25.87 12.64
C SER A 544 24.06 25.17 12.90
N THR A 545 22.99 25.92 13.16
CA THR A 545 21.65 25.42 13.50
C THR A 545 20.52 26.14 12.73
N ARG A 546 20.86 27.06 11.82
CA ARG A 546 19.93 27.91 11.05
C ARG A 546 20.63 28.56 9.86
N GLY A 547 20.00 28.66 8.69
CA GLY A 547 20.60 29.28 7.48
C GLY A 547 20.53 30.80 7.41
N THR A 548 19.82 31.41 8.37
CA THR A 548 19.60 32.86 8.42
C THR A 548 19.65 33.37 9.86
N MET A 549 20.16 34.58 10.04
CA MET A 549 20.12 35.34 11.29
C MET A 549 19.61 36.75 11.05
N ILE A 550 18.52 37.11 11.73
CA ILE A 550 17.94 38.45 11.67
C ILE A 550 18.16 39.18 13.00
N LYS A 551 18.60 40.44 12.91
CA LYS A 551 18.79 41.32 14.06
C LYS A 551 18.08 42.64 13.83
N THR A 552 17.09 42.93 14.67
CA THR A 552 16.36 44.19 14.65
C THR A 552 16.75 45.07 15.85
N SER A 553 16.99 46.35 15.58
CA SER A 553 17.30 47.38 16.57
C SER A 553 16.44 48.61 16.33
N THR A 554 15.63 49.00 17.32
CA THR A 554 14.76 50.18 17.25
C THR A 554 15.50 51.41 17.77
N ILE A 555 15.46 52.51 17.02
CA ILE A 555 16.14 53.76 17.33
C ILE A 555 15.10 54.85 17.53
N GLU A 556 15.04 55.40 18.75
CA GLU A 556 14.28 56.61 19.07
C GLU A 556 15.19 57.84 18.99
N LYS A 557 14.68 58.97 18.48
CA LYS A 557 15.47 60.20 18.35
C LYS A 557 14.66 61.50 18.47
N SER A 558 15.38 62.59 18.79
CA SER A 558 14.85 63.96 18.78
C SER A 558 15.65 64.84 17.81
N GLY A 559 15.00 65.40 16.79
CA GLY A 559 15.67 66.20 15.75
C GLY A 559 16.35 65.36 14.68
N ALA A 560 16.99 66.00 13.69
CA ALA A 560 17.69 65.29 12.62
C ALA A 560 18.89 64.50 13.17
N MET A 561 19.18 63.35 12.56
CA MET A 561 20.24 62.42 12.99
C MET A 561 21.00 61.89 11.79
N GLU A 562 22.32 61.82 11.89
CA GLU A 562 23.18 61.16 10.89
C GLU A 562 23.30 59.68 11.23
N CYS A 563 23.21 58.84 10.20
CA CYS A 563 23.34 57.40 10.27
C CYS A 563 24.35 56.90 9.24
N ASP A 564 25.20 55.98 9.67
CA ASP A 564 26.21 55.31 8.86
C ASP A 564 26.07 53.80 8.99
N TYR A 565 26.31 53.06 7.92
CA TYR A 565 26.47 51.60 8.00
C TYR A 565 27.52 51.06 7.04
N THR A 566 28.06 49.90 7.41
CA THR A 566 28.94 49.06 6.62
C THR A 566 28.43 47.62 6.67
N ILE A 567 28.23 46.99 5.52
CA ILE A 567 27.91 45.55 5.40
C ILE A 567 28.99 44.88 4.55
N ALA A 568 29.38 43.66 4.91
CA ALA A 568 30.43 42.92 4.23
C ALA A 568 30.24 41.40 4.29
N THR A 569 30.66 40.69 3.24
CA THR A 569 30.61 39.22 3.15
C THR A 569 31.73 38.70 2.24
N ALA A 570 32.20 37.47 2.44
CA ALA A 570 33.22 36.83 1.60
C ALA A 570 33.02 35.31 1.52
N ASN A 571 33.08 34.77 0.29
CA ASN A 571 33.08 33.32 0.05
C ASN A 571 34.46 32.77 0.41
N ILE A 572 34.57 31.86 1.36
CA ILE A 572 35.88 31.34 1.80
C ILE A 572 36.12 29.99 1.16
N GLY A 573 37.17 29.89 0.34
CA GLY A 573 37.59 28.63 -0.24
C GLY A 573 36.71 28.08 -1.38
N ASP A 574 35.57 28.69 -1.72
CA ASP A 574 34.86 28.45 -2.99
C ASP A 574 34.18 29.72 -3.56
N SER A 575 33.35 29.57 -4.61
CA SER A 575 32.54 30.64 -5.19
C SER A 575 31.14 30.19 -5.62
N GLN A 576 30.63 29.07 -5.11
CA GLN A 576 29.39 28.45 -5.59
C GLN A 576 28.21 28.60 -4.61
N VAL A 577 28.48 28.76 -3.31
CA VAL A 577 27.45 28.85 -2.26
C VAL A 577 27.54 30.19 -1.51
N PRO A 578 26.93 31.27 -2.02
CA PRO A 578 27.15 32.61 -1.49
C PRO A 578 26.52 32.86 -0.12
N THR A 579 27.19 33.71 0.66
CA THR A 579 26.64 34.37 1.86
C THR A 579 26.20 35.80 1.56
N TYR A 580 25.04 36.18 2.08
CA TYR A 580 24.38 37.47 1.90
C TYR A 580 24.35 38.24 3.21
N VAL A 581 24.53 39.55 3.14
CA VAL A 581 24.25 40.47 4.25
C VAL A 581 23.35 41.58 3.70
N THR A 582 22.14 41.67 4.25
CA THR A 582 21.17 42.70 3.94
C THR A 582 20.99 43.60 5.17
N ILE A 583 20.90 44.90 4.96
CA ILE A 583 20.51 45.87 5.98
C ILE A 583 19.35 46.71 5.49
N MET A 584 18.36 46.90 6.37
CA MET A 584 17.19 47.71 6.12
C MET A 584 17.03 48.78 7.19
N PHE A 585 16.81 50.01 6.76
CA PHE A 585 16.33 51.09 7.63
C PHE A 585 14.89 51.40 7.26
N VAL A 586 14.00 51.21 8.21
CA VAL A 586 12.56 51.36 8.02
C VAL A 586 12.07 52.39 9.03
N ALA A 587 11.71 53.57 8.54
CA ALA A 587 11.01 54.57 9.34
C ALA A 587 9.79 53.91 10.01
N GLU A 588 9.54 54.20 11.29
CA GLU A 588 8.25 53.84 11.89
C GLU A 588 7.16 54.64 11.17
N SER A 589 6.63 54.06 10.09
CA SER A 589 5.35 54.45 9.50
C SER A 589 4.26 53.45 9.88
N SER A 590 4.44 52.72 10.98
CA SER A 590 3.37 51.91 11.55
C SER A 590 2.76 52.64 12.73
N GLU A 591 1.65 53.36 12.52
CA GLU A 591 0.79 53.77 13.65
C GLU A 591 0.37 52.56 14.50
N ILE A 592 0.43 51.32 13.96
CA ILE A 592 0.03 50.09 14.63
C ILE A 592 1.23 49.19 14.90
N ALA A 593 1.49 48.90 16.17
CA ALA A 593 2.44 47.87 16.59
C ALA A 593 1.71 46.67 17.19
N VAL A 594 1.97 45.48 16.64
CA VAL A 594 1.51 44.21 17.24
C VAL A 594 2.40 43.89 18.43
N LYS A 595 1.80 43.88 19.63
CA LYS A 595 2.45 43.56 20.90
C LYS A 595 2.66 42.07 21.07
N THR A 596 1.61 41.28 20.84
CA THR A 596 1.68 39.81 20.90
C THR A 596 0.75 39.20 19.87
N PHE A 597 1.17 38.08 19.29
CA PHE A 597 0.32 37.19 18.52
C PHE A 597 0.45 35.81 19.14
N ARG A 598 -0.63 35.19 19.61
CA ARG A 598 -0.57 33.89 20.32
C ARG A 598 -1.76 33.01 20.01
N HIS A 599 -1.55 31.69 19.97
CA HIS A 599 -2.67 30.76 19.91
C HIS A 599 -3.42 30.72 21.25
N VAL A 600 -4.72 30.46 21.18
CA VAL A 600 -5.63 30.31 22.32
C VAL A 600 -6.16 28.87 22.39
N LYS A 601 -6.43 28.27 21.23
CA LYS A 601 -6.96 26.91 21.08
C LYS A 601 -6.55 26.34 19.72
N GLY A 602 -6.47 25.01 19.63
CA GLY A 602 -6.22 24.29 18.38
C GLY A 602 -4.88 23.56 18.37
N LEU A 603 -3.86 24.09 19.06
CA LEU A 603 -2.53 23.49 19.11
C LEU A 603 -2.25 22.76 20.42
N THR A 604 -1.74 21.53 20.31
CA THR A 604 -1.29 20.75 21.47
C THR A 604 0.12 21.15 21.89
N ARG A 605 0.37 21.18 23.20
CA ARG A 605 1.67 21.53 23.77
C ARG A 605 2.54 20.29 24.03
N SER A 606 3.79 20.35 23.58
CA SER A 606 4.83 19.36 23.80
C SER A 606 6.04 19.97 24.50
N GLY A 607 6.09 19.87 25.84
CA GLY A 607 7.12 20.55 26.62
C GLY A 607 7.07 22.07 26.41
N ASN A 608 8.10 22.62 25.75
CA ASN A 608 8.17 24.04 25.36
C ASN A 608 7.76 24.31 23.90
N ARG A 609 7.37 23.26 23.15
CA ARG A 609 6.98 23.33 21.74
C ARG A 609 5.47 23.22 21.55
N HIS A 610 4.97 23.69 20.41
CA HIS A 610 3.58 23.53 19.99
C HIS A 610 3.51 22.73 18.70
N VAL A 611 2.61 21.76 18.63
CA VAL A 611 2.52 20.84 17.49
C VAL A 611 1.56 21.41 16.45
N LEU A 612 2.03 21.56 15.22
CA LEU A 612 1.28 22.16 14.11
C LEU A 612 1.25 21.19 12.93
N SER A 613 0.05 20.78 12.52
CA SER A 613 -0.14 20.05 11.27
C SER A 613 0.03 20.96 10.06
N VAL A 614 0.79 20.52 9.08
CA VAL A 614 1.04 21.22 7.81
C VAL A 614 0.55 20.32 6.66
N PRO A 615 -0.63 20.62 6.07
CA PRO A 615 -1.15 19.93 4.89
C PRO A 615 -0.22 20.05 3.68
N THR A 616 -0.02 18.95 2.94
CA THR A 616 0.76 18.93 1.68
C THR A 616 -0.05 18.54 0.45
N ALA A 617 -1.32 18.14 0.62
CA ALA A 617 -2.25 17.84 -0.49
C ALA A 617 -3.72 18.09 -0.10
N THR A 618 -4.60 18.16 -1.11
CA THR A 618 -6.06 18.33 -0.97
C THR A 618 -6.74 17.01 -0.63
N ASP A 619 -6.93 16.73 0.66
CA ASP A 619 -7.62 15.53 1.12
C ASP A 619 -8.98 15.82 1.75
N SER A 620 -9.75 14.75 1.95
CA SER A 620 -11.13 14.76 2.50
C SER A 620 -11.22 14.86 4.03
N TYR A 621 -10.19 15.35 4.73
CA TYR A 621 -10.27 15.57 6.18
C TYR A 621 -10.80 16.96 6.53
N GLU A 622 -11.58 17.04 7.60
CA GLU A 622 -12.04 18.32 8.15
C GLU A 622 -10.90 18.96 8.95
N ASP A 623 -10.42 20.11 8.47
CA ASP A 623 -9.37 20.87 9.14
C ASP A 623 -9.83 21.34 10.52
N VAL A 624 -9.00 21.10 11.54
CA VAL A 624 -9.26 21.57 12.90
C VAL A 624 -8.77 23.03 13.02
N PRO A 625 -9.69 24.02 13.17
CA PRO A 625 -9.30 25.41 13.11
C PRO A 625 -8.49 25.86 14.35
N ILE A 626 -7.54 26.76 14.12
CA ILE A 626 -6.69 27.36 15.14
C ILE A 626 -7.26 28.73 15.52
N ALA A 627 -7.55 28.91 16.82
CA ALA A 627 -7.96 30.19 17.35
C ALA A 627 -6.74 30.94 17.90
N ALA A 628 -6.56 32.19 17.51
CA ALA A 628 -5.46 33.04 17.95
C ALA A 628 -5.93 34.41 18.42
N ARG A 629 -5.12 35.02 19.29
CA ARG A 629 -5.33 36.34 19.86
C ARG A 629 -4.16 37.26 19.50
N ILE A 630 -4.50 38.47 19.10
CA ILE A 630 -3.56 39.51 18.70
C ILE A 630 -3.76 40.70 19.65
N GLU A 631 -2.69 41.13 20.31
CA GLU A 631 -2.66 42.38 21.07
C GLU A 631 -1.87 43.41 20.28
N TYR A 632 -2.39 44.63 20.17
CA TYR A 632 -1.78 45.70 19.37
C TYR A 632 -1.86 47.06 20.08
N THR A 633 -1.15 48.06 19.55
CA THR A 633 -1.11 49.42 20.07
C THR A 633 -1.01 50.43 18.93
N PRO A 634 -1.59 51.64 19.08
CA PRO A 634 -2.41 52.10 20.21
C PRO A 634 -3.77 51.38 20.26
N ALA A 635 -4.35 51.25 21.46
CA ALA A 635 -5.51 50.39 21.69
C ALA A 635 -6.80 50.89 21.00
N ASP A 636 -6.83 52.17 20.64
CA ASP A 636 -7.89 52.85 19.92
C ASP A 636 -7.72 52.81 18.40
N ALA A 637 -6.63 52.24 17.87
CA ALA A 637 -6.49 52.04 16.44
C ALA A 637 -7.59 51.11 15.92
N VAL A 638 -8.29 51.59 14.87
CA VAL A 638 -9.32 50.83 14.16
C VAL A 638 -8.61 49.96 13.13
N ILE A 639 -8.60 48.66 13.39
CA ILE A 639 -8.05 47.68 12.44
C ILE A 639 -9.19 47.32 11.49
N ASP A 640 -8.87 47.17 10.21
CA ASP A 640 -9.85 46.76 9.18
C ASP A 640 -9.59 45.35 8.69
N LYS A 641 -8.32 44.99 8.44
CA LYS A 641 -7.93 43.69 7.86
C LYS A 641 -6.67 43.12 8.52
N ALA A 642 -6.54 41.80 8.48
CA ALA A 642 -5.34 41.10 8.90
C ALA A 642 -4.85 40.16 7.78
N SER A 643 -3.52 40.08 7.63
CA SER A 643 -2.87 39.20 6.66
C SER A 643 -1.81 38.38 7.38
N SER A 644 -1.75 37.09 7.06
CA SER A 644 -0.85 36.15 7.72
C SER A 644 -0.13 35.27 6.71
N LYS A 645 1.10 34.89 7.07
CA LYS A 645 1.94 33.98 6.30
C LYS A 645 2.42 32.84 7.18
N LEU A 646 2.39 31.64 6.64
CA LEU A 646 3.04 30.47 7.18
C LEU A 646 4.41 30.33 6.50
N THR A 647 5.47 30.26 7.28
CA THR A 647 6.81 29.94 6.81
C THR A 647 7.17 28.54 7.30
N VAL A 648 7.54 27.65 6.38
CA VAL A 648 8.02 26.29 6.67
C VAL A 648 9.37 26.12 5.98
N GLY A 649 10.45 26.16 6.76
CA GLY A 649 11.80 26.20 6.22
C GLY A 649 12.03 27.43 5.36
N ASN A 650 12.26 27.25 4.06
CA ASN A 650 12.51 28.34 3.11
C ASN A 650 11.26 28.73 2.31
N GLN A 651 10.16 27.99 2.45
CA GLN A 651 8.91 28.29 1.78
C GLN A 651 8.06 29.21 2.64
N THR A 652 7.41 30.18 2.01
CA THR A 652 6.44 31.06 2.67
C THR A 652 5.15 31.07 1.86
N VAL A 653 4.07 30.63 2.49
CA VAL A 653 2.74 30.53 1.91
C VAL A 653 1.82 31.52 2.62
N VAL A 654 0.89 32.13 1.87
CA VAL A 654 -0.14 33.00 2.47
C VAL A 654 -1.12 32.12 3.24
N LEU A 655 -1.20 32.32 4.55
CA LEU A 655 -2.15 31.62 5.43
C LEU A 655 -3.56 32.22 5.24
N PHE A 656 -3.64 33.54 5.22
CA PHE A 656 -4.82 34.28 4.77
C PHE A 656 -4.42 35.71 4.41
N ASP A 657 -5.17 36.33 3.51
CA ASP A 657 -5.02 37.73 3.17
C ASP A 657 -6.36 38.44 3.29
N ASN A 658 -6.36 39.68 3.78
CA ASN A 658 -7.57 40.48 4.01
C ASN A 658 -8.65 39.75 4.85
N HIS A 659 -8.22 39.00 5.86
CA HIS A 659 -9.09 38.20 6.73
C HIS A 659 -9.81 39.06 7.77
N ASP A 660 -11.04 38.69 8.08
CA ASP A 660 -11.87 39.34 9.09
C ASP A 660 -11.49 38.85 10.49
N PHE A 661 -11.58 39.73 11.49
CA PHE A 661 -11.30 39.37 12.88
C PHE A 661 -12.39 39.91 13.80
N LYS A 662 -12.43 39.38 15.01
CA LYS A 662 -13.30 39.85 16.06
C LYS A 662 -12.52 40.73 17.02
N GLN A 663 -12.85 42.02 17.07
CA GLN A 663 -12.35 42.89 18.14
C GLN A 663 -13.05 42.53 19.45
N VAL A 664 -12.29 42.09 20.45
CA VAL A 664 -12.83 41.63 21.75
C VAL A 664 -12.79 42.74 22.79
N SER A 665 -11.77 43.60 22.71
CA SER A 665 -11.63 44.84 23.48
C SER A 665 -10.69 45.80 22.74
N PRO A 666 -10.64 47.10 23.10
CA PRO A 666 -9.63 48.01 22.55
C PRO A 666 -8.22 47.39 22.65
N GLY A 667 -7.48 47.39 21.54
CA GLY A 667 -6.14 46.81 21.44
C GLY A 667 -6.06 45.28 21.42
N VAL A 668 -7.19 44.56 21.33
CA VAL A 668 -7.22 43.07 21.34
C VAL A 668 -8.17 42.52 20.28
N LEU A 669 -7.63 41.71 19.37
CA LEU A 669 -8.37 40.98 18.34
C LEU A 669 -8.29 39.47 18.59
N GLU A 670 -9.31 38.75 18.14
CA GLU A 670 -9.30 37.30 17.98
C GLU A 670 -9.61 36.91 16.54
N THR A 671 -8.92 35.88 16.06
CA THR A 671 -9.11 35.32 14.72
C THR A 671 -9.11 33.79 14.78
N VAL A 672 -9.73 33.16 13.81
CA VAL A 672 -9.78 31.71 13.64
C VAL A 672 -9.37 31.40 12.20
N PHE A 673 -8.40 30.53 12.01
CA PHE A 673 -7.88 30.18 10.70
C PHE A 673 -7.63 28.68 10.56
N GLU A 674 -7.63 28.22 9.32
CA GLU A 674 -7.28 26.86 8.90
C GLU A 674 -5.94 26.88 8.16
N MET A 675 -5.34 25.71 7.95
CA MET A 675 -4.00 25.63 7.37
C MET A 675 -4.10 25.50 5.84
N PRO A 676 -3.38 26.33 5.06
CA PRO A 676 -3.31 26.16 3.62
C PRO A 676 -2.47 24.92 3.29
N ILE A 677 -2.64 24.43 2.08
CA ILE A 677 -1.78 23.41 1.50
C ILE A 677 -0.42 24.04 1.18
N VAL A 678 0.65 23.35 1.59
CA VAL A 678 2.04 23.71 1.28
C VAL A 678 2.57 22.72 0.24
N ASP A 679 2.86 23.23 -0.96
CA ASP A 679 3.31 22.44 -2.12
C ASP A 679 4.82 22.09 -2.04
N GLY A 680 5.18 20.84 -2.31
CA GLY A 680 6.57 20.36 -2.42
C GLY A 680 7.04 19.40 -1.32
N ALA A 681 8.04 18.58 -1.67
CA ALA A 681 8.61 17.50 -0.85
C ALA A 681 9.07 17.97 0.54
N LEU A 682 9.06 17.02 1.49
CA LEU A 682 9.41 17.18 2.90
C LEU A 682 10.38 18.33 3.20
N VAL A 683 9.86 19.33 3.91
CA VAL A 683 10.73 20.16 4.72
C VAL A 683 11.07 19.32 5.95
N SER A 684 12.35 19.16 6.28
CA SER A 684 12.80 18.56 7.56
C SER A 684 12.19 19.30 8.77
N ASP A 685 12.57 19.02 10.02
CA ASP A 685 12.11 19.77 11.21
C ASP A 685 12.60 21.25 11.21
N ALA A 686 12.32 21.96 10.13
CA ALA A 686 12.76 23.28 9.80
C ALA A 686 11.98 24.32 10.57
N ASN A 687 12.53 25.53 10.61
CA ASN A 687 11.91 26.66 11.27
C ASN A 687 10.50 26.85 10.69
N THR A 688 9.50 26.61 11.53
CA THR A 688 8.10 26.82 11.22
C THR A 688 7.63 28.02 12.03
N SER A 689 7.13 29.04 11.35
CA SER A 689 6.56 30.23 11.98
C SER A 689 5.28 30.65 11.27
N ILE A 690 4.39 31.31 12.02
CA ILE A 690 3.21 31.95 11.46
C ILE A 690 3.34 33.42 11.80
N SER A 691 3.37 34.31 10.82
CA SER A 691 3.48 35.75 11.03
C SER A 691 2.15 36.45 10.78
N ILE A 692 1.86 37.54 11.50
CA ILE A 692 0.66 38.35 11.33
C ILE A 692 1.01 39.81 11.10
N ALA A 693 0.34 40.45 10.14
CA ALA A 693 0.33 41.89 9.95
C ALA A 693 -1.11 42.41 9.99
N LEU A 694 -1.29 43.62 10.52
CA LEU A 694 -2.57 44.31 10.63
C LEU A 694 -2.59 45.52 9.70
N THR A 695 -3.72 45.75 9.03
CA THR A 695 -3.90 46.84 8.08
C THR A 695 -5.18 47.62 8.37
N THR A 696 -5.16 48.91 8.04
CA THR A 696 -6.29 49.82 8.16
C THR A 696 -6.73 50.36 6.79
N SER A 697 -7.92 50.92 6.74
CA SER A 697 -8.55 51.59 5.61
C SER A 697 -7.81 52.85 5.17
N SER A 698 -6.95 53.41 6.01
CA SER A 698 -6.03 54.50 5.65
C SER A 698 -4.75 54.01 4.95
N GLY A 699 -4.58 52.70 4.78
CA GLY A 699 -3.40 52.09 4.14
C GLY A 699 -2.21 51.89 5.07
N LEU A 700 -2.35 52.20 6.37
CA LEU A 700 -1.32 51.94 7.38
C LEU A 700 -1.28 50.45 7.74
N SER A 701 -0.06 49.91 7.85
CA SER A 701 0.20 48.49 8.15
C SER A 701 1.16 48.34 9.33
N SER A 702 1.00 47.28 10.12
CA SER A 702 1.97 46.86 11.12
C SER A 702 3.15 46.12 10.48
N VAL A 703 4.28 46.09 11.18
CA VAL A 703 5.35 45.12 10.90
C VAL A 703 4.83 43.71 11.23
N PRO A 704 5.13 42.69 10.42
CA PRO A 704 4.76 41.32 10.73
C PRO A 704 5.36 40.83 12.06
N VAL A 705 4.57 40.16 12.88
CA VAL A 705 5.02 39.54 14.14
C VAL A 705 4.68 38.05 14.14
N ASP A 706 5.65 37.22 14.53
CA ASP A 706 5.46 35.78 14.63
C ASP A 706 4.51 35.38 15.77
N LEU A 707 3.84 34.24 15.57
CA LEU A 707 3.01 33.59 16.55
C LEU A 707 3.89 33.16 17.72
N SER A 708 3.84 33.99 18.75
CA SER A 708 4.51 33.82 20.03
C SER A 708 3.69 32.94 20.97
N PHE A 709 4.39 32.18 21.80
CA PHE A 709 3.78 31.39 22.88
C PHE A 709 4.19 32.03 24.20
N ALA A 710 3.23 32.21 25.12
CA ALA A 710 3.51 32.87 26.40
C ALA A 710 4.71 32.18 27.10
N ASN A 711 5.82 32.92 27.24
CA ASN A 711 7.09 32.59 27.93
C ASN A 711 8.28 31.99 27.14
N ASN A 712 8.33 32.03 25.79
CA ASN A 712 9.61 31.94 25.04
C ASN A 712 9.37 32.13 23.53
N SER A 713 10.38 32.64 22.81
CA SER A 713 10.39 32.68 21.34
C SER A 713 10.33 31.25 20.75
N SER A 714 9.14 30.91 20.25
CA SER A 714 8.80 29.97 19.18
C SER A 714 9.62 28.68 19.02
N LEU A 715 9.01 27.54 19.32
CA LEU A 715 9.43 26.24 18.81
C LEU A 715 8.17 25.48 18.34
N ILE A 716 7.63 25.83 17.17
CA ILE A 716 6.60 25.00 16.53
C ILE A 716 7.25 23.68 16.11
N THR A 717 6.57 22.57 16.32
CA THR A 717 6.93 21.26 15.79
C THR A 717 5.97 20.99 14.63
N PRO A 718 6.44 21.10 13.37
CA PRO A 718 5.62 20.72 12.24
C PRO A 718 5.42 19.19 12.24
N ILE A 719 4.20 18.77 11.95
CA ILE A 719 3.87 17.39 11.62
C ILE A 719 3.10 17.37 10.30
N PHE A 720 3.30 16.33 9.52
CA PHE A 720 2.79 16.20 8.16
C PHE A 720 1.96 14.93 8.05
N GLU A 721 1.04 14.90 7.10
CA GLU A 721 0.15 13.75 6.91
C GLU A 721 0.90 12.63 6.16
N THR A 722 0.76 11.39 6.62
CA THR A 722 1.48 10.21 6.12
C THR A 722 1.35 9.91 4.63
N THR A 723 0.19 10.14 4.03
CA THR A 723 -0.20 9.61 2.72
C THR A 723 0.37 10.43 1.56
N HIS A 724 0.78 11.68 1.82
CA HIS A 724 1.24 12.61 0.78
C HIS A 724 2.72 12.93 0.83
N VAL A 725 3.38 12.46 1.88
CA VAL A 725 4.69 12.99 2.24
C VAL A 725 5.82 12.07 1.76
N HIS A 726 5.50 10.87 1.29
CA HIS A 726 6.49 9.85 0.95
C HIS A 726 5.97 8.69 0.09
N ASP A 727 4.81 8.83 -0.57
CA ASP A 727 4.11 7.72 -1.24
C ASP A 727 3.94 6.50 -0.32
N THR A 728 3.82 6.70 1.00
CA THR A 728 3.60 5.60 1.93
C THR A 728 2.26 4.96 1.59
N PRO A 729 2.23 3.70 1.11
CA PRO A 729 1.02 3.12 0.55
C PRO A 729 -0.14 3.17 1.53
N LEU A 730 -1.31 3.67 1.10
CA LEU A 730 -2.55 3.67 1.89
C LEU A 730 -2.91 2.26 2.39
N SER A 731 -2.49 1.23 1.65
CA SER A 731 -2.65 -0.19 2.01
C SER A 731 -1.99 -0.56 3.34
N ARG A 732 -0.96 0.18 3.79
CA ARG A 732 -0.26 -0.07 5.06
C ARG A 732 -0.96 0.55 6.27
N ARG A 733 -1.90 1.47 6.05
CA ARG A 733 -2.57 2.19 7.13
C ARG A 733 -3.98 1.67 7.32
N TYR A 734 -4.21 0.97 8.42
CA TYR A 734 -5.51 0.37 8.68
C TYR A 734 -6.46 1.34 9.37
N GLY A 735 -7.48 1.79 8.65
CA GLY A 735 -8.59 2.60 9.17
C GLY A 735 -8.26 4.09 9.26
N TYR A 736 -9.17 4.93 8.74
CA TYR A 736 -9.14 6.36 8.99
C TYR A 736 -9.99 6.66 10.22
N ARG A 737 -9.44 6.45 11.41
CA ARG A 737 -10.17 6.81 12.62
C ARG A 737 -10.37 8.32 12.63
N ASP A 738 -11.62 8.76 12.78
CA ASP A 738 -11.97 10.18 12.89
C ASP A 738 -11.48 11.05 11.70
N ALA A 739 -11.59 10.55 10.45
CA ALA A 739 -11.32 11.33 9.23
C ALA A 739 -12.08 12.66 9.22
N SER A 740 -13.34 12.64 9.68
CA SER A 740 -14.20 13.82 9.89
C SER A 740 -13.77 14.73 11.04
N LYS A 741 -12.61 14.48 11.64
CA LYS A 741 -12.04 15.33 12.67
C LYS A 741 -10.54 15.51 12.45
N GLY A 742 -10.00 15.41 11.25
CA GLY A 742 -8.56 15.57 11.01
C GLY A 742 -7.70 14.33 11.28
N GLY A 743 -8.29 13.13 11.44
CA GLY A 743 -7.55 11.86 11.43
C GLY A 743 -6.53 11.66 12.56
N ASP A 744 -5.62 10.70 12.33
CA ASP A 744 -4.61 10.17 13.27
C ASP A 744 -3.24 9.81 12.61
N GLY A 745 -3.03 10.19 11.35
CA GLY A 745 -1.81 9.89 10.57
C GLY A 745 -0.82 11.05 10.45
N TRP A 746 -0.64 11.85 11.49
CA TRP A 746 0.25 13.03 11.42
C TRP A 746 1.61 12.75 12.08
N GLY A 747 2.70 12.70 11.30
CA GLY A 747 4.05 12.38 11.77
C GLY A 747 5.04 13.53 11.59
N GLN A 748 6.10 13.59 12.39
CA GLN A 748 7.24 14.46 12.09
C GLN A 748 7.95 13.97 10.83
N ALA A 749 8.55 14.90 10.07
CA ALA A 749 9.27 14.59 8.84
C ALA A 749 10.27 13.45 9.03
N ALA A 750 11.07 13.51 10.11
CA ALA A 750 12.04 12.47 10.43
C ALA A 750 11.38 11.09 10.62
N VAL A 751 10.27 11.00 11.35
CA VAL A 751 9.56 9.72 11.55
C VAL A 751 9.02 9.20 10.22
N LEU A 752 8.35 10.05 9.45
CA LEU A 752 7.82 9.67 8.14
C LEU A 752 8.93 9.20 7.19
N THR A 753 10.09 9.86 7.21
CA THR A 753 11.27 9.41 6.45
C THR A 753 11.77 8.05 6.93
N HIS A 754 11.80 7.77 8.24
CA HIS A 754 12.21 6.45 8.74
C HIS A 754 11.20 5.35 8.36
N LEU A 755 9.90 5.66 8.35
CA LEU A 755 8.84 4.76 7.92
C LEU A 755 8.87 4.48 6.40
N ASN A 756 9.41 5.43 5.62
CA ASN A 756 9.56 5.31 4.18
C ASN A 756 10.89 4.64 3.76
N ALA A 757 12.02 5.06 4.33
CA ALA A 757 13.36 4.71 3.87
C ALA A 757 13.84 3.29 4.26
N ASN A 758 13.16 2.62 5.20
CA ASN A 758 13.55 1.28 5.65
C ASN A 758 12.61 0.23 5.06
N SER A 759 13.05 -0.49 4.02
CA SER A 759 12.27 -1.54 3.32
C SER A 759 11.86 -2.73 4.20
N VAL A 760 12.52 -2.98 5.33
CA VAL A 760 12.05 -3.97 6.34
C VAL A 760 10.72 -3.53 6.96
N LEU A 761 10.44 -2.22 6.93
CA LEU A 761 9.25 -1.58 7.48
C LEU A 761 8.31 -1.03 6.45
N GLY A 762 8.69 -1.03 5.16
CA GLY A 762 7.84 -0.81 4.00
C GLY A 762 6.54 -1.63 3.99
N GLU A 763 6.42 -2.58 4.92
CA GLU A 763 5.42 -3.64 4.95
C GLU A 763 4.74 -3.77 6.32
N THR A 764 5.18 -3.03 7.33
CA THR A 764 4.50 -2.99 8.63
C THR A 764 3.18 -2.25 8.48
N MET A 765 2.07 -2.87 8.92
CA MET A 765 0.82 -2.15 9.07
C MET A 765 0.89 -1.22 10.28
N PHE A 766 0.63 0.06 10.04
CA PHE A 766 0.56 1.07 11.08
C PHE A 766 -0.88 1.52 11.32
N ASN A 767 -1.14 1.93 12.55
CA ASN A 767 -2.39 2.48 13.01
C ASN A 767 -2.19 3.95 13.41
N ASP A 768 -2.30 4.23 14.71
CA ASP A 768 -2.25 5.58 15.27
C ASP A 768 -0.82 6.15 15.17
N ILE A 769 -0.67 7.40 14.68
CA ILE A 769 0.56 8.18 14.77
C ILE A 769 0.35 9.42 15.65
N SER A 770 -0.41 10.39 15.16
CA SER A 770 -0.87 11.54 15.92
C SER A 770 -2.10 12.12 15.27
N GLY A 771 -3.01 12.65 16.08
CA GLY A 771 -4.09 13.49 15.55
C GLY A 771 -3.57 14.83 15.04
N GLN A 772 -4.34 15.48 14.17
CA GLN A 772 -4.05 16.83 13.67
C GLN A 772 -3.74 17.81 14.82
N HIS A 773 -2.70 18.63 14.65
CA HIS A 773 -2.17 19.55 15.66
C HIS A 773 -1.83 18.89 17.01
N GLY A 774 -1.46 17.60 16.99
CA GLY A 774 -1.13 16.82 18.18
C GLY A 774 -2.33 16.43 19.03
N ARG A 775 -3.55 16.49 18.46
CA ARG A 775 -4.79 16.19 19.18
C ARG A 775 -4.76 14.78 19.77
N ASN A 776 -5.27 14.66 20.99
CA ASN A 776 -5.47 13.36 21.64
C ASN A 776 -6.53 12.51 20.91
N ILE A 777 -6.09 11.38 20.35
CA ILE A 777 -6.89 10.38 19.62
C ILE A 777 -7.32 9.19 20.51
N GLY A 778 -7.11 9.29 21.82
CA GLY A 778 -7.53 8.28 22.81
C GLY A 778 -6.40 7.80 23.71
N HIS A 779 -5.13 8.09 23.36
CA HIS A 779 -3.93 7.61 24.06
C HIS A 779 -2.94 8.77 24.30
N LYS A 780 -2.12 8.69 25.37
CA LYS A 780 -1.37 9.86 25.91
C LYS A 780 -0.06 10.21 25.18
N SER A 781 0.52 9.31 24.39
CA SER A 781 1.83 9.46 23.74
C SER A 781 1.74 10.09 22.34
N HIS A 782 0.74 9.70 21.53
CA HIS A 782 0.49 10.10 20.12
C HIS A 782 0.10 11.58 19.90
N LYS A 783 0.81 12.51 20.52
CA LYS A 783 0.52 13.96 20.43
C LYS A 783 1.59 14.73 19.66
N HIS A 784 2.68 14.08 19.25
CA HIS A 784 3.88 14.76 18.75
C HIS A 784 4.31 14.34 17.35
N GLY A 785 3.65 13.34 16.78
CA GLY A 785 4.10 12.71 15.54
C GLY A 785 5.41 11.93 15.67
N THR A 786 5.78 11.50 16.88
CA THR A 786 6.99 10.71 17.19
C THR A 786 6.72 9.26 17.54
N ASP A 787 5.45 8.91 17.68
CA ASP A 787 4.99 7.65 18.23
C ASP A 787 4.12 7.00 17.17
N VAL A 788 4.30 5.69 16.95
CA VAL A 788 3.61 4.95 15.89
C VAL A 788 3.14 3.62 16.45
N ASP A 789 1.85 3.34 16.34
CA ASP A 789 1.31 2.01 16.66
C ASP A 789 1.48 1.11 15.42
N ALA A 790 2.23 0.02 15.58
CA ALA A 790 2.37 -1.04 14.59
C ALA A 790 1.53 -2.26 15.00
N TYR A 791 0.85 -2.90 14.06
CA TYR A 791 0.15 -4.15 14.35
C TYR A 791 1.14 -5.25 14.74
N TYR A 792 0.66 -6.23 15.51
CA TYR A 792 1.38 -7.49 15.62
C TYR A 792 1.24 -8.25 14.29
N LEU A 793 2.20 -9.12 13.98
CA LEU A 793 1.99 -10.15 12.98
C LEU A 793 1.04 -11.22 13.55
N ASP A 794 0.29 -11.87 12.69
CA ASP A 794 -0.54 -13.02 13.04
C ASP A 794 0.29 -14.31 13.22
N GLU A 795 -0.38 -15.43 13.51
CA GLU A 795 0.24 -16.75 13.71
C GLU A 795 1.00 -17.29 12.49
N ASN A 796 0.78 -16.69 11.32
CA ASN A 796 1.40 -17.04 10.05
C ASN A 796 2.50 -16.05 9.67
N GLY A 797 2.76 -15.02 10.48
CA GLY A 797 3.77 -14.00 10.20
C GLY A 797 3.32 -12.97 9.18
N ALA A 798 2.01 -12.83 9.00
CA ALA A 798 1.40 -11.89 8.08
C ALA A 798 0.44 -10.94 8.83
N PHE A 799 -0.27 -10.11 8.09
CA PHE A 799 -1.31 -9.24 8.63
C PHE A 799 -2.69 -9.74 8.21
N VAL A 800 -2.93 -11.06 8.19
CA VAL A 800 -4.15 -11.65 7.62
C VAL A 800 -5.21 -11.87 8.68
N THR A 801 -4.86 -12.61 9.72
CA THR A 801 -5.86 -13.09 10.67
C THR A 801 -6.10 -12.07 11.77
N ALA A 802 -7.19 -12.27 12.50
CA ALA A 802 -7.52 -11.42 13.64
C ALA A 802 -6.49 -11.47 14.79
N MET A 803 -5.53 -12.42 14.78
CA MET A 803 -4.43 -12.45 15.74
C MET A 803 -3.33 -11.41 15.46
N ARG A 804 -3.44 -10.61 14.39
CA ARG A 804 -2.63 -9.39 14.18
C ARG A 804 -2.84 -8.28 15.23
N GLY A 805 -3.72 -8.53 16.20
CA GLY A 805 -4.00 -7.61 17.33
C GLY A 805 -5.39 -6.97 17.31
N ASN A 806 -6.25 -7.37 16.36
CA ASN A 806 -7.61 -6.85 16.22
C ASN A 806 -8.40 -6.87 17.54
N ASN A 807 -9.28 -5.87 17.70
CA ASN A 807 -10.10 -5.70 18.90
C ASN A 807 -9.29 -5.68 20.19
N TYR A 808 -8.19 -4.91 20.22
CA TYR A 808 -7.34 -4.73 21.41
C TYR A 808 -6.75 -6.06 21.94
N GLY A 809 -6.38 -6.97 21.03
CA GLY A 809 -5.80 -8.27 21.38
C GLY A 809 -6.81 -9.32 21.87
N LYS A 810 -8.11 -9.13 21.65
CA LYS A 810 -9.15 -10.08 22.08
C LYS A 810 -8.93 -11.49 21.51
N TYR A 811 -8.57 -11.59 20.24
CA TYR A 811 -8.35 -12.87 19.56
C TYR A 811 -7.06 -13.56 20.02
N ILE A 812 -6.01 -12.78 20.28
CA ILE A 812 -4.77 -13.28 20.91
C ILE A 812 -5.09 -13.89 22.28
N LYS A 813 -5.87 -13.18 23.10
CA LYS A 813 -6.30 -13.70 24.41
C LYS A 813 -7.08 -15.00 24.29
N ALA A 814 -8.04 -15.08 23.37
CA ALA A 814 -8.84 -16.28 23.15
C ALA A 814 -7.98 -17.49 22.73
N ALA A 815 -6.98 -17.26 21.87
CA ALA A 815 -6.01 -18.29 21.49
C ALA A 815 -5.18 -18.76 22.69
N PHE A 816 -4.72 -17.83 23.55
CA PHE A 816 -3.94 -18.16 24.74
C PHE A 816 -4.76 -18.97 25.76
N ASP A 817 -6.02 -18.59 25.98
CA ASP A 817 -6.93 -19.33 26.85
C ASP A 817 -7.23 -20.75 26.29
N SER A 818 -7.39 -20.87 24.97
CA SER A 818 -7.64 -22.16 24.31
C SER A 818 -6.42 -23.08 24.36
N ALA A 819 -5.23 -22.55 24.09
CA ALA A 819 -3.97 -23.27 24.25
C ALA A 819 -3.74 -23.73 25.69
N ALA A 820 -4.07 -22.89 26.69
CA ALA A 820 -3.98 -23.28 28.10
C ALA A 820 -4.89 -24.47 28.43
N SER A 821 -6.09 -24.49 27.86
CA SER A 821 -7.03 -25.61 27.97
C SER A 821 -6.47 -26.88 27.32
N GLU A 822 -5.92 -26.81 26.11
CA GLU A 822 -5.28 -27.95 25.43
C GLU A 822 -4.13 -28.53 26.25
N VAL A 823 -3.19 -27.69 26.71
CA VAL A 823 -2.07 -28.14 27.55
C VAL A 823 -2.56 -28.79 28.85
N SER A 824 -3.64 -28.27 29.45
CA SER A 824 -4.22 -28.88 30.67
C SER A 824 -4.79 -30.29 30.46
N LYS A 825 -5.16 -30.61 29.22
CA LYS A 825 -5.63 -31.96 28.81
C LYS A 825 -4.49 -32.87 28.36
N GLY A 826 -3.25 -32.37 28.31
CA GLY A 826 -2.09 -33.11 27.80
C GLY A 826 -1.94 -33.03 26.27
N GLU A 827 -2.69 -32.16 25.60
CA GLU A 827 -2.60 -31.93 24.15
C GLU A 827 -1.46 -30.95 23.87
N LEU A 828 -0.21 -31.42 23.94
CA LEU A 828 0.98 -30.57 23.88
C LEU A 828 1.30 -30.02 22.48
N ASP A 829 0.76 -30.66 21.44
CA ASP A 829 0.84 -30.23 20.04
C ASP A 829 -0.56 -29.94 19.48
N GLY A 830 -1.48 -29.51 20.36
CA GLY A 830 -2.82 -29.09 19.95
C GLY A 830 -2.80 -27.88 19.00
N PRO A 831 -3.85 -27.69 18.18
CA PRO A 831 -3.88 -26.65 17.16
C PRO A 831 -3.75 -25.24 17.74
N ASN A 832 -4.33 -24.95 18.92
CA ASN A 832 -4.15 -23.64 19.55
C ASN A 832 -2.78 -23.50 20.22
N VAL A 833 -2.19 -24.59 20.71
CA VAL A 833 -0.81 -24.59 21.22
C VAL A 833 0.19 -24.23 20.12
N VAL A 834 0.09 -24.87 18.96
CA VAL A 834 0.92 -24.56 17.78
C VAL A 834 0.72 -23.11 17.37
N LYS A 835 -0.53 -22.66 17.24
CA LYS A 835 -0.88 -21.28 16.92
C LYS A 835 -0.22 -20.24 17.82
N VAL A 836 -0.28 -20.46 19.14
CA VAL A 836 0.27 -19.55 20.14
C VAL A 836 1.80 -19.57 20.17
N ARG A 837 2.41 -20.77 20.07
CA ARG A 837 3.86 -20.92 19.98
C ARG A 837 4.42 -20.13 18.80
N ASP A 838 3.77 -20.26 17.65
CA ASP A 838 4.21 -19.63 16.41
C ASP A 838 4.05 -18.11 16.49
N TRP A 839 2.86 -17.64 16.90
CA TRP A 839 2.60 -16.21 17.11
C TRP A 839 3.61 -15.56 18.06
N VAL A 840 3.93 -16.21 19.19
CA VAL A 840 4.91 -15.71 20.16
C VAL A 840 6.30 -15.63 19.53
N THR A 841 6.73 -16.66 18.80
CA THR A 841 8.07 -16.71 18.20
C THR A 841 8.23 -15.63 17.13
N ILE A 842 7.23 -15.50 16.25
CA ILE A 842 7.19 -14.53 15.15
C ILE A 842 7.29 -13.10 15.68
N ASN A 843 6.43 -12.75 16.63
CA ASN A 843 6.36 -11.38 17.11
C ASN A 843 7.55 -10.97 17.98
N ARG A 844 8.27 -11.93 18.56
CA ARG A 844 9.57 -11.67 19.19
C ARG A 844 10.61 -11.24 18.17
N THR A 845 10.78 -12.04 17.11
CA THR A 845 11.74 -11.72 16.04
C THR A 845 11.37 -10.42 15.35
N TYR A 846 10.09 -10.25 15.01
CA TYR A 846 9.61 -9.02 14.40
C TYR A 846 9.90 -7.78 15.27
N ALA A 847 9.65 -7.84 16.58
CA ALA A 847 9.97 -6.72 17.46
C ALA A 847 11.49 -6.43 17.56
N GLU A 848 12.35 -7.45 17.47
CA GLU A 848 13.81 -7.26 17.38
C GLU A 848 14.22 -6.62 16.05
N ASP A 849 13.63 -7.06 14.95
CA ASP A 849 13.87 -6.49 13.61
C ASP A 849 13.48 -5.01 13.59
N LEU A 850 12.31 -4.65 14.15
CA LEU A 850 11.90 -3.25 14.31
C LEU A 850 12.93 -2.41 15.09
N VAL A 851 13.47 -2.96 16.19
CA VAL A 851 14.51 -2.29 16.98
C VAL A 851 15.79 -2.09 16.16
N ASN A 852 16.21 -3.13 15.43
CA ASN A 852 17.48 -3.13 14.71
C ASN A 852 17.45 -2.27 13.45
N THR A 853 16.32 -2.20 12.75
CA THR A 853 16.20 -1.47 11.48
C THR A 853 15.77 -0.02 11.67
N LEU A 854 14.81 0.28 12.55
CA LEU A 854 14.33 1.67 12.71
C LEU A 854 15.18 2.54 13.63
N ALA A 855 16.10 1.96 14.40
CA ALA A 855 16.80 2.64 15.47
C ALA A 855 15.85 3.36 16.48
N VAL A 856 14.67 2.78 16.73
CA VAL A 856 13.68 3.31 17.68
C VAL A 856 14.27 3.45 19.09
N LYS A 857 13.82 4.48 19.81
CA LYS A 857 14.14 4.67 21.24
C LYS A 857 13.46 3.63 22.13
N GLY A 858 12.33 3.08 21.69
CA GLY A 858 11.61 2.05 22.43
C GLY A 858 10.51 1.36 21.62
N VAL A 859 10.28 0.08 21.91
CA VAL A 859 9.12 -0.70 21.45
C VAL A 859 8.34 -1.15 22.68
N TYR A 860 7.17 -0.57 22.89
CA TYR A 860 6.33 -0.90 24.04
C TYR A 860 5.36 -2.03 23.71
N VAL A 861 5.29 -3.00 24.61
CA VAL A 861 4.43 -4.19 24.50
C VAL A 861 3.49 -4.31 25.70
N GLY A 862 2.39 -5.03 25.54
CA GLY A 862 1.40 -5.22 26.59
C GLY A 862 2.00 -5.81 27.88
N ASN A 863 1.64 -5.24 29.03
CA ASN A 863 2.08 -5.74 30.33
C ASN A 863 1.00 -6.46 31.14
N LYS A 864 -0.21 -6.64 30.58
CA LYS A 864 -1.22 -7.47 31.24
C LYS A 864 -0.62 -8.86 31.46
N LYS A 865 -0.81 -9.38 32.66
CA LYS A 865 -0.18 -10.63 33.11
C LYS A 865 -0.31 -11.76 32.08
N TRP A 866 -1.51 -11.99 31.57
CA TRP A 866 -1.77 -13.06 30.59
C TRP A 866 -0.98 -12.91 29.28
N PHE A 867 -0.71 -11.67 28.86
CA PHE A 867 0.02 -11.36 27.64
C PHE A 867 1.53 -11.38 27.89
N GLN A 868 1.97 -10.73 28.96
CA GLN A 868 3.37 -10.66 29.37
C GLN A 868 3.95 -12.04 29.68
N ASP A 869 3.18 -12.87 30.41
CA ASP A 869 3.55 -14.25 30.73
C ASP A 869 3.82 -15.05 29.46
N ALA A 870 2.96 -14.94 28.45
CA ALA A 870 3.11 -15.67 27.19
C ALA A 870 4.26 -15.10 26.35
N LEU A 871 4.22 -13.80 26.03
CA LEU A 871 5.17 -13.17 25.11
C LEU A 871 6.58 -13.13 25.68
N LEU A 872 6.78 -12.83 26.97
CA LEU A 872 8.12 -12.68 27.55
C LEU A 872 8.63 -13.96 28.22
N TYR A 873 7.75 -14.67 28.92
CA TYR A 873 8.14 -15.79 29.79
C TYR A 873 7.75 -17.16 29.25
N SER A 874 7.09 -17.22 28.08
CA SER A 874 6.61 -18.46 27.47
C SER A 874 5.65 -19.24 28.37
N LYS A 875 4.76 -18.52 29.06
CA LYS A 875 3.77 -19.06 30.01
C LYS A 875 2.34 -18.76 29.57
N LEU A 876 1.51 -19.79 29.47
CA LEU A 876 0.09 -19.67 29.17
C LEU A 876 -0.70 -19.17 30.40
N PRO A 877 -1.92 -18.64 30.20
CA PRO A 877 -2.85 -18.38 31.29
C PRO A 877 -3.02 -19.62 32.18
N GLY A 878 -2.69 -19.51 33.47
CA GLY A 878 -2.63 -20.67 34.39
C GLY A 878 -1.22 -21.14 34.74
N GLY A 879 -0.19 -20.62 34.06
CA GLY A 879 1.23 -20.79 34.40
C GLY A 879 1.91 -22.00 33.76
N GLN A 880 1.19 -22.80 32.94
CA GLN A 880 1.83 -23.85 32.15
C GLN A 880 2.82 -23.24 31.15
N SER A 881 3.91 -23.95 30.88
CA SER A 881 4.83 -23.54 29.81
C SER A 881 4.17 -23.77 28.44
N ILE A 882 4.44 -22.87 27.50
CA ILE A 882 4.17 -23.11 26.08
C ILE A 882 5.12 -24.23 25.60
N PRO A 883 4.61 -25.34 25.05
CA PRO A 883 5.43 -26.39 24.42
C PRO A 883 6.24 -25.84 23.24
N SER A 884 7.49 -26.28 23.07
CA SER A 884 8.34 -25.88 21.93
C SER A 884 8.06 -26.68 20.65
N GLY A 885 7.26 -27.76 20.73
CA GLY A 885 7.12 -28.74 19.65
C GLY A 885 8.25 -29.75 19.56
N SER A 886 9.36 -29.54 20.29
CA SER A 886 10.41 -30.55 20.46
C SER A 886 10.10 -31.43 21.66
N HIS A 887 10.47 -32.71 21.59
CA HIS A 887 10.25 -33.70 22.63
C HIS A 887 11.57 -34.35 23.06
N ASP A 888 11.72 -34.60 24.36
CA ASP A 888 12.81 -35.39 24.93
C ASP A 888 12.28 -36.63 25.67
N ALA A 889 13.17 -37.38 26.32
CA ALA A 889 12.81 -38.59 27.07
C ALA A 889 11.84 -38.35 28.25
N ASN A 890 11.63 -37.09 28.64
CA ASN A 890 10.77 -36.67 29.74
C ASN A 890 9.48 -35.94 29.26
N GLY A 891 9.29 -35.77 27.95
CA GLY A 891 8.11 -35.14 27.36
C GLY A 891 8.43 -33.92 26.48
N SER A 892 7.44 -33.05 26.24
CA SER A 892 7.66 -31.86 25.43
C SER A 892 8.58 -30.85 26.14
N ILE A 893 9.58 -30.37 25.41
CA ILE A 893 10.53 -29.35 25.85
C ILE A 893 9.79 -28.00 25.88
N PRO A 894 9.80 -27.27 27.00
CA PRO A 894 9.23 -25.91 27.07
C PRO A 894 9.89 -24.93 26.11
N LEU A 895 9.11 -24.05 25.49
CA LEU A 895 9.62 -22.89 24.78
C LEU A 895 10.38 -21.97 25.76
N ALA A 896 11.59 -21.59 25.40
CA ALA A 896 12.44 -20.78 26.27
C ALA A 896 11.85 -19.36 26.48
N PRO A 897 12.06 -18.75 27.67
CA PRO A 897 11.79 -17.33 27.87
C PRO A 897 12.59 -16.46 26.90
N TRP A 898 12.05 -15.29 26.57
CA TRP A 898 12.66 -14.40 25.60
C TRP A 898 13.81 -13.58 26.20
N SER A 899 15.01 -13.69 25.62
CA SER A 899 16.14 -12.83 25.94
C SER A 899 16.10 -11.53 25.13
N LYS A 900 15.04 -10.75 25.30
CA LYS A 900 14.79 -9.54 24.50
C LYS A 900 15.81 -8.41 24.72
N PRO A 901 16.01 -7.51 23.73
CA PRO A 901 16.69 -6.23 23.92
C PRO A 901 16.05 -5.36 25.02
N SER A 902 16.86 -4.50 25.64
CA SER A 902 16.37 -3.53 26.64
C SER A 902 15.42 -2.48 26.04
N THR A 903 15.52 -2.24 24.73
CA THR A 903 14.66 -1.31 23.96
C THR A 903 13.20 -1.78 23.89
N ILE A 904 12.94 -3.06 24.14
CA ILE A 904 11.58 -3.62 24.17
C ILE A 904 11.05 -3.51 25.61
N ILE A 905 10.00 -2.74 25.86
CA ILE A 905 9.59 -2.30 27.19
C ILE A 905 8.14 -2.71 27.48
N PRO A 906 7.87 -3.58 28.47
CA PRO A 906 6.49 -3.88 28.88
C PRO A 906 5.85 -2.66 29.55
N MET A 907 4.71 -2.19 29.04
CA MET A 907 4.05 -0.96 29.53
C MET A 907 2.62 -1.17 30.00
N ALA A 908 2.26 -0.45 31.07
CA ALA A 908 0.89 -0.40 31.57
C ALA A 908 0.02 0.51 30.70
N GLY A 909 -1.23 0.12 30.48
CA GLY A 909 -2.24 0.97 29.85
C GLY A 909 -2.72 0.54 28.45
N GLY A 910 -2.40 -0.66 27.99
CA GLY A 910 -2.79 -1.17 26.66
C GLY A 910 -1.69 -2.01 26.03
N HIS A 911 -1.64 -2.04 24.69
CA HIS A 911 -0.60 -2.69 23.86
C HIS A 911 -0.68 -4.22 23.73
N GLU A 912 -1.81 -4.86 24.06
CA GLU A 912 -2.01 -6.29 23.72
C GLU A 912 -2.47 -6.50 22.27
N GLY A 913 -2.79 -5.42 21.56
CA GLY A 913 -3.22 -5.43 20.17
C GLY A 913 -2.27 -4.72 19.19
N HIS A 914 -1.18 -4.14 19.67
CA HIS A 914 -0.18 -3.46 18.83
C HIS A 914 1.16 -3.36 19.56
N LEU A 915 2.22 -3.12 18.79
CA LEU A 915 3.53 -2.66 19.22
C LEU A 915 3.54 -1.12 19.16
N HIS A 916 3.87 -0.45 20.25
CA HIS A 916 3.96 1.02 20.26
C HIS A 916 5.42 1.46 20.11
N LEU A 917 5.73 2.06 18.97
CA LEU A 917 7.08 2.47 18.58
C LEU A 917 7.30 3.92 18.96
N ILE A 918 8.45 4.23 19.55
CA ILE A 918 8.87 5.61 19.84
C ILE A 918 10.17 5.90 19.11
N PHE A 919 10.16 6.95 18.30
CA PHE A 919 11.29 7.42 17.50
C PHE A 919 12.15 8.47 18.21
#